data_AF-A0A5C3FAT5-F1
#
_entry.id   AF-A0A5C3FAT5-F1
#
_cell.length_a   1.000
_cell.length_b   1.000
_cell.length_c   1.000
_cell.angle_alpha   90.00
_cell.angle_beta   90.00
_cell.angle_gamma   90.00
#
_symmetry.space_group_name_H-M   'P 1'
#
loop_
_entity.id
_entity.type
_entity.pdbx_description
1 polymer ?
#
loop_
_entity_poly.entity_id
_entity_poly.type
_entity_poly.pdbx_seq_one_letter_code
_entity_poly.pdbx_strand_id
1 'polypeptide(L)'
;MSLPRPRASSPYGVSTLTLEVPLDTPIHSPQYTDINGGGAVLSTSTVLLTLYYPCDVPPSTTSSSTSKAGHDSPSWLEPPKLRSITGLLKYAGVPKFLAPAIVLPAWGVVGQRLPCLAHQPLYRQEKDRTRTTTIVLSHGLGGTRTTYSTLCIGLAARGNIVAAIEHRDGTAACTTTLHPSGSADRDGAASRGLWSWFSGGGGSAPTSTAKTYVRPDEVAEKPDPMVFRRAQLEHRQAEVAAALQVLRRIDAGDGLAVAHSSTRSPTQPLLDAIATFAHRLDLDRPWIAGHSFGAATALEVVRRDDCPFSRALLMDPWVEPIELDSLKARPVRRPVYTINSEHFTCWKGHMADVVEIMKGARAATGQGWLCTLSAEPTTDAAAVPAATAAASPQRDESDPNRLVVVHDMFGTLFSLTAPTEALVSLFPSQLSPDASSGDGGGGGVPPITAELIVMDWFHATQRDFTYRSVSGGYTPIGAVFKATLPRVLLQAGLLPRASNGGDALSQAGSGLDRSGDHALVNPYGDEVVDAMMASLKRLAPRPGMEDTFRSIYRDRRGEGTLHPSITKVDLWAATNGSLELGRSSFLRVLGDIDGGDLDVRPSPSSSSSSSPSPSSSTAKGDATSVGEGVGLFSCDEIEVAKPDMRVYDEVLQRVDKRAGQRGLWFVASHKWDLYAAKRAGFKTAWVTYEEHYACHDVFGTPDIVATDLADCARQILVSERRQRDLDAVAPRPAWRYVDEEAYGAKPYASQHTAFSDFPFLLPGRSFDGTVSALETMHVLVDLCHATFRGRAQPWTGLESEYGPGDASGTGTEKREWSVWKEGRPAPSHATGAPVQHGEKKRGRIVVHSLE
;
A
#
# COMPACT_ATOMS: atom_id res chain seq x y z
N MET A 1 -33.71 -2.75 -19.78
CA MET A 1 -32.90 -2.15 -18.69
C MET A 1 -33.78 -2.05 -17.46
N SER A 2 -33.58 -2.96 -16.52
CA SER A 2 -34.27 -3.01 -15.23
C SER A 2 -33.33 -3.56 -14.18
N LEU A 3 -33.53 -3.16 -12.94
CA LEU A 3 -32.78 -3.73 -11.82
C LEU A 3 -33.02 -5.24 -11.74
N PRO A 4 -31.98 -6.06 -11.55
CA PRO A 4 -32.15 -7.50 -11.45
C PRO A 4 -32.80 -7.87 -10.11
N ARG A 5 -33.54 -8.99 -10.13
CA ARG A 5 -34.18 -9.52 -8.91
C ARG A 5 -33.18 -10.29 -8.05
N PRO A 6 -33.47 -10.47 -6.75
CA PRO A 6 -32.75 -11.45 -5.94
C PRO A 6 -32.75 -12.82 -6.64
N ARG A 7 -31.68 -13.59 -6.46
CA ARG A 7 -31.62 -14.97 -6.99
C ARG A 7 -32.78 -15.79 -6.45
N ALA A 8 -33.36 -16.65 -7.29
CA ALA A 8 -34.42 -17.56 -6.88
C ALA A 8 -33.99 -18.51 -5.75
N SER A 9 -32.70 -18.82 -5.65
CA SER A 9 -32.10 -19.62 -4.58
C SER A 9 -31.85 -18.86 -3.27
N SER A 10 -32.19 -17.56 -3.20
CA SER A 10 -31.97 -16.79 -1.98
C SER A 10 -32.94 -17.24 -0.88
N PRO A 11 -32.47 -17.41 0.37
CA PRO A 11 -33.30 -17.95 1.46
C PRO A 11 -34.42 -17.00 1.91
N TYR A 12 -34.29 -15.69 1.67
CA TYR A 12 -35.25 -14.70 2.14
C TYR A 12 -35.72 -13.80 1.00
N GLY A 13 -36.97 -13.33 1.10
CA GLY A 13 -37.37 -12.12 0.39
C GLY A 13 -36.73 -10.89 1.00
N VAL A 14 -36.92 -9.75 0.33
CA VAL A 14 -36.33 -8.48 0.77
C VAL A 14 -37.41 -7.43 0.91
N SER A 15 -37.32 -6.69 2.00
CA SER A 15 -38.12 -5.49 2.21
C SER A 15 -37.26 -4.28 2.56
N THR A 16 -37.89 -3.11 2.48
CA THR A 16 -37.26 -1.83 2.78
C THR A 16 -38.14 -0.95 3.67
N LEU A 17 -37.49 -0.08 4.44
CA LEU A 17 -38.12 1.05 5.11
C LEU A 17 -37.16 2.23 5.09
N THR A 18 -37.70 3.45 5.03
CA THR A 18 -36.89 4.69 4.97
C THR A 18 -37.26 5.58 6.13
N LEU A 19 -36.26 6.13 6.81
CA LEU A 19 -36.41 7.00 7.98
C LEU A 19 -35.61 8.29 7.76
N GLU A 20 -36.24 9.43 8.05
CA GLU A 20 -35.57 10.73 8.10
C GLU A 20 -35.70 11.29 9.51
N VAL A 21 -34.68 11.05 10.33
CA VAL A 21 -34.74 11.30 11.78
C VAL A 21 -34.06 12.64 12.10
N PRO A 22 -34.71 13.54 12.84
CA PRO A 22 -34.08 14.77 13.34
C PRO A 22 -32.84 14.48 14.19
N LEU A 23 -31.81 15.30 14.01
CA LEU A 23 -30.60 15.27 14.82
C LEU A 23 -30.77 16.14 16.06
N ASP A 24 -30.31 15.67 17.21
CA ASP A 24 -30.31 16.46 18.45
C ASP A 24 -29.43 17.72 18.32
N THR A 25 -28.32 17.59 17.58
CA THR A 25 -27.45 18.70 17.21
C THR A 25 -27.24 18.69 15.69
N PRO A 26 -27.60 19.77 14.98
CA PRO A 26 -27.35 19.87 13.54
C PRO A 26 -25.87 19.73 13.22
N ILE A 27 -25.56 19.01 12.14
CA ILE A 27 -24.19 18.93 11.60
C ILE A 27 -24.01 20.15 10.71
N HIS A 28 -23.09 21.03 11.08
CA HIS A 28 -22.92 22.32 10.42
C HIS A 28 -21.45 22.73 10.34
N SER A 29 -20.99 23.05 9.13
CA SER A 29 -19.70 23.70 8.89
C SER A 29 -19.93 25.05 8.21
N PRO A 30 -19.88 26.17 8.96
CA PRO A 30 -20.22 27.49 8.44
C PRO A 30 -19.24 28.01 7.38
N GLN A 31 -18.04 27.43 7.32
CA GLN A 31 -16.93 27.93 6.50
C GLN A 31 -17.10 27.74 4.98
N TYR A 32 -18.11 26.98 4.52
CA TYR A 32 -18.35 26.75 3.10
C TYR A 32 -19.75 27.21 2.74
N THR A 33 -19.86 28.25 1.92
CA THR A 33 -21.14 28.84 1.50
C THR A 33 -21.36 28.68 -0.01
N ASP A 34 -22.63 28.60 -0.42
CA ASP A 34 -22.97 28.50 -1.84
C ASP A 34 -22.69 29.84 -2.54
N ILE A 35 -21.95 29.80 -3.66
CA ILE A 35 -21.59 30.98 -4.45
C ILE A 35 -22.80 31.80 -4.92
N ASN A 36 -23.98 31.19 -4.99
CA ASN A 36 -25.23 31.85 -5.38
C ASN A 36 -26.05 32.39 -4.19
N GLY A 37 -25.48 32.44 -2.98
CA GLY A 37 -26.15 32.98 -1.79
C GLY A 37 -27.11 32.00 -1.10
N GLY A 38 -26.94 30.70 -1.32
CA GLY A 38 -27.78 29.61 -0.78
C GLY A 38 -27.50 29.18 0.67
N GLY A 39 -26.71 29.93 1.43
CA GLY A 39 -26.31 29.59 2.80
C GLY A 39 -25.19 28.55 2.88
N ALA A 40 -25.02 27.91 4.05
CA ALA A 40 -23.95 26.95 4.30
C ALA A 40 -24.14 25.65 3.50
N VAL A 41 -23.11 25.25 2.76
CA VAL A 41 -23.09 24.06 1.90
C VAL A 41 -23.02 22.79 2.73
N LEU A 42 -22.32 22.77 3.86
CA LEU A 42 -22.21 21.58 4.72
C LEU A 42 -23.09 21.73 5.95
N SER A 43 -24.40 21.60 5.76
CA SER A 43 -25.41 21.75 6.81
C SER A 43 -26.49 20.69 6.69
N THR A 44 -26.82 20.03 7.80
CA THR A 44 -28.02 19.19 7.93
C THR A 44 -28.55 19.14 9.36
N SER A 45 -29.87 19.07 9.49
CA SER A 45 -30.60 18.87 10.75
C SER A 45 -31.23 17.49 10.88
N THR A 46 -31.12 16.63 9.85
CA THR A 46 -31.68 15.26 9.87
C THR A 46 -30.68 14.25 9.30
N VAL A 47 -30.78 13.00 9.75
CA VAL A 47 -30.13 11.85 9.11
C VAL A 47 -31.15 11.05 8.31
N LEU A 48 -30.81 10.69 7.07
CA LEU A 48 -31.67 9.94 6.16
C LEU A 48 -31.03 8.58 5.86
N LEU A 49 -31.78 7.50 6.09
CA LEU A 49 -31.35 6.15 5.78
C LEU A 49 -32.49 5.27 5.26
N THR A 50 -32.15 4.30 4.41
CA THR A 50 -33.02 3.20 4.02
C THR A 50 -32.45 1.89 4.54
N LEU A 51 -33.26 1.15 5.30
CA LEU A 51 -32.94 -0.23 5.67
C LEU A 51 -33.38 -1.16 4.54
N TYR A 52 -32.49 -2.07 4.16
CA TYR A 52 -32.76 -3.24 3.32
C TYR A 52 -32.60 -4.46 4.21
N TYR A 53 -33.62 -5.32 4.28
CA TYR A 53 -33.64 -6.41 5.25
C TYR A 53 -34.44 -7.63 4.78
N PRO A 54 -34.10 -8.82 5.27
CA PRO A 54 -34.82 -10.06 4.98
C PRO A 54 -36.26 -10.06 5.50
N CYS A 55 -37.19 -10.58 4.71
CA CYS A 55 -38.58 -10.83 5.12
C CYS A 55 -39.06 -12.22 4.66
N ASP A 56 -40.17 -12.69 5.26
CA ASP A 56 -40.74 -14.02 4.98
C ASP A 56 -41.52 -14.08 3.65
N VAL A 57 -41.70 -12.95 2.97
CA VAL A 57 -42.40 -12.92 1.67
C VAL A 57 -41.49 -13.53 0.60
N PRO A 58 -41.93 -14.54 -0.17
CA PRO A 58 -41.07 -15.20 -1.15
C PRO A 58 -40.51 -14.22 -2.21
N PRO A 59 -39.27 -14.44 -2.70
CA PRO A 59 -38.68 -13.64 -3.78
C PRO A 59 -39.54 -13.63 -5.06
N SER A 60 -40.31 -14.70 -5.32
CA SER A 60 -41.14 -14.87 -6.51
C SER A 60 -42.38 -13.97 -6.55
N THR A 61 -42.89 -13.55 -5.39
CA THR A 61 -44.07 -12.67 -5.25
C THR A 61 -43.77 -11.19 -5.55
N THR A 62 -42.53 -10.84 -5.86
CA THR A 62 -42.09 -9.45 -6.14
C THR A 62 -42.47 -8.93 -7.54
N SER A 63 -43.31 -9.63 -8.32
CA SER A 63 -43.94 -9.04 -9.51
C SER A 63 -45.31 -9.62 -9.89
N SER A 64 -46.33 -8.80 -9.76
CA SER A 64 -47.30 -8.63 -10.83
C SER A 64 -47.55 -7.14 -10.98
N SER A 65 -47.66 -6.66 -12.22
CA SER A 65 -48.14 -5.31 -12.56
C SER A 65 -49.63 -5.09 -12.21
N THR A 66 -50.17 -5.94 -11.33
CA THR A 66 -51.56 -6.05 -10.92
C THR A 66 -51.62 -6.63 -9.50
N SER A 67 -51.06 -5.92 -8.52
CA SER A 67 -51.34 -6.22 -7.11
C SER A 67 -52.29 -5.17 -6.55
N LYS A 68 -53.38 -5.67 -5.96
CA LYS A 68 -54.37 -4.91 -5.20
C LYS A 68 -53.67 -4.17 -4.05
N ALA A 69 -54.20 -2.99 -3.72
CA ALA A 69 -53.73 -2.06 -2.69
C ALA A 69 -53.08 -2.73 -1.47
N GLY A 70 -51.80 -2.44 -1.22
CA GLY A 70 -51.13 -2.78 0.04
C GLY A 70 -49.62 -3.06 -0.03
N HIS A 71 -49.07 -3.45 -1.19
CA HIS A 71 -47.66 -3.86 -1.32
C HIS A 71 -46.93 -3.07 -2.42
N ASP A 72 -46.58 -1.82 -2.13
CA ASP A 72 -45.87 -0.96 -3.10
C ASP A 72 -44.36 -1.20 -3.10
N SER A 73 -43.78 -1.43 -4.29
CA SER A 73 -42.32 -1.39 -4.49
C SER A 73 -41.82 0.06 -4.49
N PRO A 74 -40.74 0.41 -3.75
CA PRO A 74 -40.18 1.75 -3.74
C PRO A 74 -39.64 2.19 -5.11
N SER A 75 -39.59 3.51 -5.35
CA SER A 75 -38.92 4.06 -6.54
C SER A 75 -37.40 4.04 -6.38
N TRP A 76 -36.66 3.80 -7.47
CA TRP A 76 -35.19 3.90 -7.47
C TRP A 76 -34.74 5.37 -7.37
N LEU A 77 -35.34 6.27 -8.16
CA LEU A 77 -35.21 7.72 -7.96
C LEU A 77 -36.36 8.24 -7.11
N GLU A 78 -36.01 8.84 -5.97
CA GLU A 78 -36.99 9.55 -5.16
C GLU A 78 -37.44 10.86 -5.84
N PRO A 79 -38.72 11.26 -5.70
CA PRO A 79 -39.16 12.61 -6.03
C PRO A 79 -38.36 13.71 -5.31
N PRO A 80 -38.07 14.86 -5.96
CA PRO A 80 -38.42 15.21 -7.34
C PRO A 80 -37.41 14.62 -8.36
N LYS A 81 -37.87 13.64 -9.15
CA LYS A 81 -37.00 12.82 -10.02
C LYS A 81 -36.17 13.62 -11.02
N LEU A 82 -36.73 14.71 -11.57
CA LEU A 82 -36.01 15.59 -12.50
C LEU A 82 -34.82 16.31 -11.85
N ARG A 83 -34.88 16.62 -10.55
CA ARG A 83 -33.73 17.18 -9.83
C ARG A 83 -32.65 16.13 -9.62
N SER A 84 -33.02 14.88 -9.34
CA SER A 84 -32.07 13.76 -9.26
C SER A 84 -31.32 13.55 -10.57
N ILE A 85 -32.03 13.60 -11.70
CA ILE A 85 -31.40 13.55 -13.03
C ILE A 85 -30.47 14.77 -13.23
N THR A 86 -30.93 15.96 -12.88
CA THR A 86 -30.11 17.19 -12.98
C THR A 86 -28.83 17.06 -12.16
N GLY A 87 -28.91 16.51 -10.96
CA GLY A 87 -27.77 16.22 -10.11
C GLY A 87 -26.79 15.20 -10.69
N LEU A 88 -27.31 14.10 -11.26
CA LEU A 88 -26.49 13.10 -11.95
C LEU A 88 -25.76 13.69 -13.17
N LEU A 89 -26.45 14.49 -13.98
CA LEU A 89 -25.84 15.20 -15.12
C LEU A 89 -24.78 16.20 -14.66
N LYS A 90 -25.06 16.91 -13.56
CA LYS A 90 -24.12 17.85 -12.95
C LYS A 90 -22.87 17.13 -12.43
N TYR A 91 -23.01 15.97 -11.81
CA TYR A 91 -21.89 15.12 -11.42
C TYR A 91 -21.09 14.64 -12.64
N ALA A 92 -21.77 14.18 -13.69
CA ALA A 92 -21.13 13.69 -14.93
C ALA A 92 -20.47 14.79 -15.79
N GLY A 93 -20.46 16.05 -15.34
CA GLY A 93 -19.87 17.17 -16.07
C GLY A 93 -20.64 17.60 -17.32
N VAL A 94 -21.85 17.10 -17.53
CA VAL A 94 -22.63 17.36 -18.75
C VAL A 94 -23.23 18.78 -18.71
N PRO A 95 -22.95 19.64 -19.71
CA PRO A 95 -23.60 20.94 -19.84
C PRO A 95 -25.13 20.83 -19.97
N LYS A 96 -25.88 21.73 -19.32
CA LYS A 96 -27.35 21.69 -19.27
C LYS A 96 -28.02 21.63 -20.66
N PHE A 97 -27.42 22.22 -21.69
CA PHE A 97 -27.96 22.22 -23.06
C PHE A 97 -27.85 20.84 -23.75
N LEU A 98 -26.95 19.95 -23.30
CA LEU A 98 -26.85 18.56 -23.77
C LEU A 98 -27.74 17.59 -22.99
N ALA A 99 -28.38 18.05 -21.90
CA ALA A 99 -29.22 17.22 -21.05
C ALA A 99 -30.33 16.48 -21.83
N PRO A 100 -31.10 17.10 -22.76
CA PRO A 100 -32.17 16.39 -23.46
C PRO A 100 -31.67 15.18 -24.26
N ALA A 101 -30.49 15.27 -24.89
CA ALA A 101 -29.91 14.18 -25.68
C ALA A 101 -29.49 12.97 -24.83
N ILE A 102 -29.21 13.16 -23.54
CA ILE A 102 -28.86 12.08 -22.59
C ILE A 102 -30.10 11.58 -21.84
N VAL A 103 -31.00 12.49 -21.47
CA VAL A 103 -32.18 12.16 -20.65
C VAL A 103 -33.25 11.42 -21.46
N LEU A 104 -33.43 11.74 -22.74
CA LEU A 104 -34.44 11.08 -23.58
C LEU A 104 -34.16 9.57 -23.75
N PRO A 105 -32.94 9.10 -24.10
CA PRO A 105 -32.61 7.67 -24.13
C PRO A 105 -32.67 6.99 -22.76
N ALA A 106 -32.39 7.73 -21.67
CA ALA A 106 -32.38 7.22 -20.30
C ALA A 106 -33.73 7.39 -19.57
N TRP A 107 -34.80 7.80 -20.25
CA TRP A 107 -36.10 8.12 -19.63
C TRP A 107 -36.70 6.95 -18.84
N GLY A 108 -36.40 5.71 -19.25
CA GLY A 108 -36.78 4.49 -18.53
C GLY A 108 -36.31 4.46 -17.07
N VAL A 109 -35.19 5.12 -16.74
CA VAL A 109 -34.64 5.21 -15.38
C VAL A 109 -35.58 5.98 -14.44
N VAL A 110 -36.30 6.97 -14.94
CA VAL A 110 -37.25 7.79 -14.15
C VAL A 110 -38.39 6.92 -13.60
N GLY A 111 -38.82 5.91 -14.36
CA GLY A 111 -39.87 4.99 -13.97
C GLY A 111 -39.41 3.85 -13.08
N GLN A 112 -38.10 3.68 -12.85
CA GLN A 112 -37.62 2.45 -12.23
C GLN A 112 -38.00 2.28 -10.76
N ARG A 113 -38.31 1.02 -10.43
CA ARG A 113 -38.72 0.56 -9.09
C ARG A 113 -37.68 -0.42 -8.57
N LEU A 114 -37.50 -0.43 -7.25
CA LEU A 114 -36.65 -1.41 -6.58
C LEU A 114 -37.31 -2.80 -6.67
N PRO A 115 -36.56 -3.88 -6.94
CA PRO A 115 -37.10 -5.25 -7.05
C PRO A 115 -37.32 -5.88 -5.66
N CYS A 116 -37.98 -5.15 -4.77
CA CYS A 116 -38.32 -5.55 -3.40
C CYS A 116 -39.62 -4.85 -2.96
N LEU A 117 -40.19 -5.30 -1.85
CA LEU A 117 -41.42 -4.72 -1.28
C LEU A 117 -41.08 -3.67 -0.22
N ALA A 118 -41.92 -2.66 -0.04
CA ALA A 118 -41.82 -1.78 1.13
C ALA A 118 -42.55 -2.38 2.34
N HIS A 119 -42.02 -2.07 3.53
CA HIS A 119 -42.73 -2.16 4.81
C HIS A 119 -43.30 -3.54 5.16
N GLN A 120 -42.60 -4.62 4.78
CA GLN A 120 -42.93 -5.96 5.29
C GLN A 120 -42.25 -6.18 6.64
N PRO A 121 -42.83 -6.98 7.55
CA PRO A 121 -42.15 -7.38 8.78
C PRO A 121 -40.78 -8.02 8.52
N LEU A 122 -39.82 -7.78 9.41
CA LEU A 122 -38.53 -8.48 9.42
C LEU A 122 -38.79 -9.98 9.60
N TYR A 123 -38.04 -10.82 8.87
CA TYR A 123 -38.20 -12.28 8.90
C TYR A 123 -38.25 -12.85 10.32
N ARG A 124 -39.05 -13.91 10.51
CA ARG A 124 -39.19 -14.57 11.81
C ARG A 124 -37.98 -15.47 12.08
N GLN A 125 -37.22 -15.17 13.14
CA GLN A 125 -36.14 -16.05 13.62
C GLN A 125 -36.70 -17.19 14.50
N GLU A 126 -36.08 -18.38 14.42
CA GLU A 126 -36.32 -19.49 15.35
C GLU A 126 -35.81 -19.17 16.77
N LYS A 127 -36.25 -19.96 17.76
CA LYS A 127 -36.13 -19.64 19.20
C LYS A 127 -34.70 -19.56 19.75
N ASP A 128 -33.68 -20.11 19.07
CA ASP A 128 -32.27 -20.00 19.43
C ASP A 128 -31.61 -18.83 18.68
N ARG A 129 -31.44 -17.70 19.36
CA ARG A 129 -31.12 -16.40 18.74
C ARG A 129 -29.62 -16.19 18.47
N THR A 130 -29.26 -16.02 17.19
CA THR A 130 -28.13 -15.16 16.80
C THR A 130 -28.66 -13.83 16.25
N ARG A 131 -28.16 -12.70 16.75
CA ARG A 131 -28.47 -11.37 16.21
C ARG A 131 -28.10 -11.28 14.72
N THR A 132 -28.79 -10.43 13.97
CA THR A 132 -28.61 -10.31 12.51
C THR A 132 -27.50 -9.34 12.17
N THR A 133 -26.52 -9.76 11.36
CA THR A 133 -25.41 -8.91 10.93
C THR A 133 -25.92 -7.60 10.35
N THR A 134 -25.51 -6.48 10.94
CA THR A 134 -25.93 -5.14 10.54
C THR A 134 -24.77 -4.37 9.92
N ILE A 135 -25.03 -3.81 8.74
CA ILE A 135 -24.04 -3.10 7.90
C ILE A 135 -24.54 -1.69 7.66
N VAL A 136 -23.72 -0.69 7.99
CA VAL A 136 -23.95 0.70 7.60
C VAL A 136 -23.25 0.94 6.27
N LEU A 137 -23.98 1.33 5.23
CA LEU A 137 -23.46 1.52 3.87
C LEU A 137 -23.42 3.01 3.50
N SER A 138 -22.25 3.50 3.10
CA SER A 138 -22.03 4.85 2.57
C SER A 138 -21.86 4.84 1.05
N HIS A 139 -22.59 5.70 0.34
CA HIS A 139 -22.52 5.80 -1.12
C HIS A 139 -21.28 6.58 -1.61
N GLY A 140 -20.85 6.32 -2.85
CA GLY A 140 -19.86 7.15 -3.55
C GLY A 140 -20.40 8.52 -4.02
N LEU A 141 -19.52 9.32 -4.61
CA LEU A 141 -19.83 10.65 -5.16
C LEU A 141 -20.91 10.55 -6.27
N GLY A 142 -21.90 11.44 -6.25
CA GLY A 142 -23.06 11.39 -7.15
C GLY A 142 -24.04 10.24 -6.86
N GLY A 143 -23.75 9.35 -5.91
CA GLY A 143 -24.65 8.29 -5.48
C GLY A 143 -25.76 8.77 -4.54
N THR A 144 -26.64 7.85 -4.17
CA THR A 144 -27.72 8.02 -3.18
C THR A 144 -27.88 6.70 -2.41
N ARG A 145 -28.73 6.67 -1.38
CA ARG A 145 -29.05 5.43 -0.65
C ARG A 145 -29.64 4.31 -1.51
N THR A 146 -30.18 4.64 -2.69
CA THR A 146 -30.75 3.68 -3.64
C THR A 146 -29.83 3.31 -4.80
N THR A 147 -28.68 3.98 -4.96
CA THR A 147 -27.75 3.74 -6.09
C THR A 147 -27.09 2.35 -6.03
N TYR A 148 -27.08 1.72 -4.87
CA TYR A 148 -26.48 0.40 -4.61
C TYR A 148 -27.55 -0.64 -4.29
N SER A 149 -28.79 -0.42 -4.75
CA SER A 149 -29.93 -1.23 -4.32
C SER A 149 -29.78 -2.70 -4.69
N THR A 150 -29.15 -3.02 -5.82
CA THR A 150 -28.90 -4.42 -6.21
C THR A 150 -28.00 -5.13 -5.21
N LEU A 151 -26.92 -4.48 -4.77
CA LEU A 151 -26.02 -5.01 -3.74
C LEU A 151 -26.74 -5.14 -2.39
N CYS A 152 -27.44 -4.09 -1.95
CA CYS A 152 -28.18 -4.09 -0.69
C CYS A 152 -29.25 -5.19 -0.64
N ILE A 153 -29.99 -5.36 -1.74
CA ILE A 153 -31.03 -6.38 -1.89
C ILE A 153 -30.39 -7.78 -1.88
N GLY A 154 -29.28 -7.98 -2.61
CA GLY A 154 -28.57 -9.27 -2.61
C GLY A 154 -28.07 -9.66 -1.22
N LEU A 155 -27.50 -8.71 -0.47
CA LEU A 155 -27.06 -8.92 0.91
C LEU A 155 -28.23 -9.19 1.85
N ALA A 156 -29.34 -8.45 1.72
CA ALA A 156 -30.54 -8.67 2.52
C ALA A 156 -31.17 -10.04 2.25
N ALA A 157 -31.20 -10.48 1.00
CA ALA A 157 -31.69 -11.79 0.61
C ALA A 157 -30.86 -12.95 1.18
N ARG A 158 -29.58 -12.69 1.52
CA ARG A 158 -28.67 -13.60 2.24
C ARG A 158 -28.75 -13.48 3.77
N GLY A 159 -29.71 -12.71 4.28
CA GLY A 159 -30.00 -12.60 5.71
C GLY A 159 -29.23 -11.49 6.46
N ASN A 160 -28.71 -10.47 5.77
CA ASN A 160 -28.06 -9.33 6.40
C ASN A 160 -29.03 -8.13 6.50
N ILE A 161 -28.81 -7.21 7.44
CA ILE A 161 -29.50 -5.92 7.47
C ILE A 161 -28.53 -4.85 6.96
N VAL A 162 -28.92 -4.11 5.93
CA VAL A 162 -28.10 -3.03 5.35
C VAL A 162 -28.81 -1.69 5.55
N ALA A 163 -28.18 -0.78 6.28
CA ALA A 163 -28.62 0.60 6.47
C ALA A 163 -27.85 1.51 5.49
N ALA A 164 -28.45 1.83 4.35
CA ALA A 164 -27.85 2.73 3.36
C ALA A 164 -28.17 4.18 3.72
N ILE A 165 -27.12 4.97 3.97
CA ILE A 165 -27.24 6.39 4.33
C ILE A 165 -27.38 7.22 3.05
N GLU A 166 -28.18 8.28 3.07
CA GLU A 166 -28.15 9.35 2.09
C GLU A 166 -27.46 10.58 2.68
N HIS A 167 -26.28 10.89 2.16
CA HIS A 167 -25.46 11.97 2.67
C HIS A 167 -25.95 13.33 2.18
N ARG A 168 -25.98 14.32 3.08
CA ARG A 168 -26.44 15.70 2.83
C ARG A 168 -25.29 16.70 2.74
N ASP A 169 -24.07 16.20 2.67
CA ASP A 169 -22.80 16.91 2.40
C ASP A 169 -22.68 17.53 0.99
N GLY A 170 -23.71 17.42 0.15
CA GLY A 170 -23.67 17.86 -1.25
C GLY A 170 -23.00 16.87 -2.20
N THR A 171 -22.68 15.66 -1.75
CA THR A 171 -22.13 14.60 -2.63
C THR A 171 -23.21 13.76 -3.31
N ALA A 172 -24.44 13.74 -2.77
CA ALA A 172 -25.53 13.01 -3.39
C ALA A 172 -25.97 13.66 -4.71
N ALA A 173 -26.42 12.85 -5.69
CA ALA A 173 -27.02 13.42 -6.90
C ALA A 173 -28.16 14.37 -6.55
N CYS A 174 -29.08 13.90 -5.72
CA CYS A 174 -30.10 14.72 -5.08
C CYS A 174 -30.51 14.07 -3.78
N THR A 175 -30.70 14.89 -2.75
CA THR A 175 -31.32 14.51 -1.49
C THR A 175 -32.42 15.50 -1.16
N THR A 176 -33.48 15.03 -0.52
CA THR A 176 -34.65 15.84 -0.16
C THR A 176 -34.84 15.83 1.34
N THR A 177 -34.94 17.01 1.95
CA THR A 177 -35.38 17.18 3.35
C THR A 177 -36.86 17.54 3.36
N LEU A 178 -37.66 16.85 4.17
CA LEU A 178 -39.05 17.22 4.41
C LEU A 178 -39.14 18.06 5.67
N HIS A 179 -39.77 19.23 5.56
CA HIS A 179 -40.03 20.09 6.72
C HIS A 179 -41.46 19.86 7.22
N PRO A 180 -41.69 19.81 8.54
CA PRO A 180 -43.03 19.76 9.09
C PRO A 180 -43.85 20.97 8.62
N SER A 181 -45.14 20.74 8.36
CA SER A 181 -46.10 21.77 7.97
C SER A 181 -46.21 22.83 9.07
N GLY A 182 -45.43 23.92 8.98
CA GLY A 182 -45.44 25.01 9.97
C GLY A 182 -44.13 25.80 10.11
N SER A 183 -42.99 25.27 9.67
CA SER A 183 -41.69 25.97 9.71
C SER A 183 -41.39 26.70 8.39
N ALA A 184 -42.21 27.70 8.06
CA ALA A 184 -41.79 28.71 7.10
C ALA A 184 -40.92 29.72 7.85
N ASP A 185 -39.60 29.52 7.86
CA ASP A 185 -38.69 30.58 8.22
C ASP A 185 -38.88 31.74 7.24
N ARG A 186 -39.33 32.87 7.80
CA ARG A 186 -39.49 34.13 7.11
C ARG A 186 -38.12 34.77 6.96
N ASP A 187 -37.24 34.26 6.11
CA ASP A 187 -36.07 35.02 5.67
C ASP A 187 -35.53 34.45 4.35
N GLY A 188 -35.66 35.24 3.27
CA GLY A 188 -35.12 34.90 1.95
C GLY A 188 -36.04 35.25 0.80
N ALA A 189 -36.18 36.54 0.50
CA ALA A 189 -36.77 37.00 -0.76
C ALA A 189 -35.85 36.62 -1.93
N ALA A 190 -36.30 35.74 -2.84
CA ALA A 190 -35.70 35.58 -4.16
C ALA A 190 -36.75 35.25 -5.24
N SER A 191 -36.96 36.25 -6.11
CA SER A 191 -37.56 36.23 -7.46
C SER A 191 -38.76 35.32 -7.75
N ARG A 192 -39.96 35.91 -7.73
CA ARG A 192 -41.13 35.43 -8.48
C ARG A 192 -40.86 35.60 -9.98
N GLY A 193 -40.43 34.53 -10.64
CA GLY A 193 -40.26 34.44 -12.09
C GLY A 193 -41.23 33.45 -12.73
N LEU A 194 -41.52 33.68 -14.02
CA LEU A 194 -42.49 33.05 -14.94
C LEU A 194 -42.54 31.49 -14.99
N TRP A 195 -41.70 30.78 -14.23
CA TRP A 195 -41.57 29.31 -14.24
C TRP A 195 -42.51 28.57 -13.26
N SER A 196 -43.32 29.29 -12.48
CA SER A 196 -44.37 28.72 -11.60
C SER A 196 -45.42 27.88 -12.35
N TRP A 197 -45.49 27.97 -13.69
CA TRP A 197 -46.46 27.23 -14.50
C TRP A 197 -46.08 25.77 -14.77
N PHE A 198 -44.84 25.35 -14.54
CA PHE A 198 -44.40 23.95 -14.69
C PHE A 198 -44.53 23.10 -13.41
N SER A 199 -44.89 23.70 -12.28
CA SER A 199 -45.20 22.99 -11.04
C SER A 199 -46.70 22.84 -10.89
N GLY A 200 -47.24 21.72 -11.37
CA GLY A 200 -48.64 21.32 -11.16
C GLY A 200 -48.98 21.32 -9.67
N GLY A 201 -50.11 21.96 -9.34
CA GLY A 201 -50.52 22.26 -7.98
C GLY A 201 -51.38 21.21 -7.29
N GLY A 202 -51.81 21.59 -6.09
CA GLY A 202 -53.03 21.09 -5.45
C GLY A 202 -52.84 20.00 -4.41
N GLY A 203 -52.40 20.38 -3.21
CA GLY A 203 -52.44 19.54 -2.02
C GLY A 203 -51.47 20.06 -0.96
N SER A 204 -51.91 20.08 0.29
CA SER A 204 -51.13 20.44 1.49
C SER A 204 -49.94 19.47 1.71
N ALA A 205 -48.94 19.54 0.84
CA ALA A 205 -47.72 18.75 0.93
C ALA A 205 -46.72 19.44 1.89
N PRO A 206 -45.98 18.68 2.69
CA PRO A 206 -44.87 19.24 3.47
C PRO A 206 -43.92 19.99 2.55
N THR A 207 -43.51 21.19 2.96
CA THR A 207 -42.49 21.97 2.26
C THR A 207 -41.21 21.14 2.21
N SER A 208 -40.72 20.84 1.01
CA SER A 208 -39.52 20.02 0.83
C SER A 208 -38.38 20.84 0.23
N THR A 209 -37.18 20.67 0.77
CA THR A 209 -35.96 21.28 0.24
C THR A 209 -35.13 20.19 -0.42
N ALA A 210 -34.99 20.26 -1.74
CA ALA A 210 -34.16 19.34 -2.51
C ALA A 210 -32.80 19.98 -2.80
N LYS A 211 -31.74 19.34 -2.31
CA LYS A 211 -30.34 19.71 -2.51
C LYS A 211 -29.70 18.77 -3.52
N THR A 212 -29.11 19.33 -4.57
CA THR A 212 -28.40 18.57 -5.59
C THR A 212 -26.90 18.56 -5.34
N TYR A 213 -26.21 17.70 -6.09
CA TYR A 213 -24.75 17.61 -6.10
C TYR A 213 -24.08 18.99 -6.16
N VAL A 214 -23.09 19.24 -5.31
CA VAL A 214 -22.32 20.50 -5.24
C VAL A 214 -20.88 20.23 -5.69
N ARG A 215 -20.41 21.03 -6.64
CA ARG A 215 -19.02 20.97 -7.09
C ARG A 215 -18.15 21.94 -6.29
N PRO A 216 -16.83 21.68 -6.12
CA PRO A 216 -15.94 22.59 -5.41
C PRO A 216 -15.91 24.02 -5.98
N ASP A 217 -16.08 24.19 -7.29
CA ASP A 217 -16.12 25.49 -7.97
C ASP A 217 -17.41 26.31 -7.71
N GLU A 218 -18.42 25.70 -7.09
CA GLU A 218 -19.67 26.34 -6.70
C GLU A 218 -19.70 26.77 -5.23
N VAL A 219 -18.59 26.56 -4.52
CA VAL A 219 -18.38 27.04 -3.16
C VAL A 219 -17.78 28.44 -3.22
N ALA A 220 -18.39 29.41 -2.55
CA ALA A 220 -18.06 30.83 -2.64
C ALA A 220 -16.59 31.13 -2.28
N GLU A 221 -16.08 30.41 -1.28
CA GLU A 221 -14.71 30.53 -0.77
C GLU A 221 -13.66 29.98 -1.73
N LYS A 222 -14.07 29.28 -2.81
CA LYS A 222 -13.20 28.62 -3.79
C LYS A 222 -12.08 27.79 -3.13
N PRO A 223 -12.43 26.87 -2.22
CA PRO A 223 -11.43 26.04 -1.56
C PRO A 223 -10.69 25.16 -2.58
N ASP A 224 -9.49 24.73 -2.21
CA ASP A 224 -8.85 23.61 -2.91
C ASP A 224 -9.81 22.41 -2.95
N PRO A 225 -9.98 21.74 -4.10
CA PRO A 225 -10.94 20.64 -4.23
C PRO A 225 -10.78 19.55 -3.18
N MET A 226 -9.55 19.15 -2.84
CA MET A 226 -9.30 18.08 -1.87
C MET A 226 -9.51 18.54 -0.44
N VAL A 227 -9.26 19.81 -0.13
CA VAL A 227 -9.66 20.41 1.15
C VAL A 227 -11.18 20.35 1.34
N PHE A 228 -11.96 20.69 0.31
CA PHE A 228 -13.42 20.58 0.39
C PHE A 228 -13.90 19.13 0.49
N ARG A 229 -13.26 18.19 -0.21
CA ARG A 229 -13.57 16.76 -0.06
C ARG A 229 -13.29 16.26 1.35
N ARG A 230 -12.23 16.71 2.02
CA ARG A 230 -11.96 16.36 3.42
C ARG A 230 -13.06 16.85 4.35
N ALA A 231 -13.52 18.09 4.19
CA ALA A 231 -14.65 18.61 4.95
C ALA A 231 -15.95 17.82 4.71
N GLN A 232 -16.19 17.34 3.48
CA GLN A 232 -17.31 16.44 3.19
C GLN A 232 -17.14 15.09 3.90
N LEU A 233 -15.94 14.51 3.94
CA LEU A 233 -15.68 13.27 4.71
C LEU A 233 -15.98 13.46 6.20
N GLU A 234 -15.57 14.57 6.80
CA GLU A 234 -15.89 14.90 8.19
C GLU A 234 -17.40 15.00 8.43
N HIS A 235 -18.13 15.68 7.53
CA HIS A 235 -19.59 15.75 7.57
C HIS A 235 -20.23 14.35 7.54
N ARG A 236 -19.74 13.48 6.64
CA ARG A 236 -20.23 12.11 6.50
C ARG A 236 -19.93 11.25 7.71
N GLN A 237 -18.80 11.44 8.39
CA GLN A 237 -18.51 10.74 9.65
C GLN A 237 -19.58 11.03 10.71
N ALA A 238 -20.01 12.28 10.82
CA ALA A 238 -21.08 12.67 11.75
C ALA A 238 -22.44 12.06 11.35
N GLU A 239 -22.78 12.03 10.06
CA GLU A 239 -24.00 11.36 9.57
C GLU A 239 -23.98 9.84 9.83
N VAL A 240 -22.83 9.20 9.64
CA VAL A 240 -22.61 7.78 9.96
C VAL A 240 -22.83 7.51 11.44
N ALA A 241 -22.27 8.35 12.32
CA ALA A 241 -22.47 8.23 13.76
C ALA A 241 -23.95 8.37 14.15
N ALA A 242 -24.65 9.35 13.58
CA ALA A 242 -26.08 9.55 13.79
C ALA A 242 -26.92 8.37 13.28
N ALA A 243 -26.62 7.84 12.10
CA ALA A 243 -27.30 6.67 11.56
C ALA A 243 -27.13 5.45 12.48
N LEU A 244 -25.93 5.23 13.03
CA LEU A 244 -25.70 4.15 13.99
C LEU A 244 -26.49 4.35 15.30
N GLN A 245 -26.63 5.58 15.78
CA GLN A 245 -27.49 5.89 16.93
C GLN A 245 -28.97 5.56 16.66
N VAL A 246 -29.47 5.86 15.46
CA VAL A 246 -30.82 5.46 15.04
C VAL A 246 -30.98 3.94 15.07
N LEU A 247 -30.02 3.19 14.54
CA LEU A 247 -30.04 1.72 14.59
C LEU A 247 -30.03 1.19 16.03
N ARG A 248 -29.22 1.79 16.92
CA ARG A 248 -29.18 1.42 18.35
C ARG A 248 -30.52 1.64 19.03
N ARG A 249 -31.20 2.76 18.76
CA ARG A 249 -32.55 3.02 19.28
C ARG A 249 -33.57 2.02 18.78
N ILE A 250 -33.54 1.70 17.48
CA ILE A 250 -34.41 0.68 16.89
C ILE A 250 -34.19 -0.68 17.56
N ASP A 251 -32.93 -1.11 17.73
CA ASP A 251 -32.59 -2.39 18.39
C ASP A 251 -32.95 -2.40 19.88
N ALA A 252 -32.88 -1.26 20.57
CA ALA A 252 -33.25 -1.14 21.98
C ALA A 252 -34.77 -1.25 22.22
N GLY A 253 -35.60 -1.25 21.17
CA GLY A 253 -37.05 -1.31 21.25
C GLY A 253 -37.77 0.02 20.98
N ASP A 254 -37.04 1.10 20.75
CA ASP A 254 -37.59 2.44 20.50
C ASP A 254 -37.99 2.67 19.03
N GLY A 255 -38.10 1.61 18.22
CA GLY A 255 -38.36 1.70 16.78
C GLY A 255 -39.61 2.52 16.43
N LEU A 256 -40.70 2.35 17.18
CA LEU A 256 -41.93 3.13 16.99
C LEU A 256 -41.72 4.62 17.27
N ALA A 257 -41.02 4.97 18.33
CA ALA A 257 -40.71 6.37 18.66
C ALA A 257 -39.82 7.01 17.58
N VAL A 258 -38.83 6.28 17.08
CA VAL A 258 -38.00 6.70 15.94
C VAL A 258 -38.86 6.96 14.71
N ALA A 259 -39.76 6.03 14.35
CA ALA A 259 -40.66 6.19 13.21
C ALA A 259 -41.60 7.39 13.36
N HIS A 260 -42.14 7.64 14.56
CA HIS A 260 -42.97 8.82 14.82
C HIS A 260 -42.20 10.14 14.77
N SER A 261 -40.91 10.14 15.11
CA SER A 261 -40.04 11.32 14.99
C SER A 261 -39.61 11.61 13.54
N SER A 262 -39.81 10.65 12.62
CA SER A 262 -39.42 10.79 11.23
C SER A 262 -40.20 11.94 10.56
N THR A 263 -39.50 12.85 9.90
CA THR A 263 -40.13 13.93 9.10
C THR A 263 -40.89 13.38 7.88
N ARG A 264 -40.55 12.16 7.47
CA ARG A 264 -41.31 11.35 6.52
C ARG A 264 -42.40 10.63 7.32
N SER A 265 -43.59 11.23 7.38
CA SER A 265 -44.74 10.74 8.14
C SER A 265 -44.89 9.21 8.02
N PRO A 266 -44.87 8.47 9.14
CA PRO A 266 -44.89 7.01 9.10
C PRO A 266 -46.25 6.49 8.63
N THR A 267 -46.24 5.48 7.75
CA THR A 267 -47.45 4.73 7.38
C THR A 267 -47.66 3.58 8.36
N GLN A 268 -48.90 3.08 8.50
CA GLN A 268 -49.17 1.94 9.38
C GLN A 268 -48.31 0.71 9.05
N PRO A 269 -48.14 0.30 7.77
CA PRO A 269 -47.23 -0.79 7.43
C PRO A 269 -45.78 -0.56 7.88
N LEU A 270 -45.29 0.69 7.85
CA LEU A 270 -43.95 1.01 8.35
C LEU A 270 -43.86 0.82 9.87
N LEU A 271 -44.88 1.25 10.62
CA LEU A 271 -44.95 1.06 12.07
C LEU A 271 -44.98 -0.43 12.44
N ASP A 272 -45.76 -1.22 11.72
CA ASP A 272 -45.85 -2.67 11.92
C ASP A 272 -44.50 -3.34 11.62
N ALA A 273 -43.82 -2.93 10.54
CA ALA A 273 -42.52 -3.44 10.16
C ALA A 273 -41.43 -3.09 11.19
N ILE A 274 -41.31 -1.82 11.58
CA ILE A 274 -40.23 -1.37 12.48
C ILE A 274 -40.35 -1.96 13.89
N ALA A 275 -41.57 -2.25 14.35
CA ALA A 275 -41.81 -2.92 15.63
C ALA A 275 -41.15 -4.31 15.71
N THR A 276 -40.85 -4.95 14.58
CA THR A 276 -40.23 -6.29 14.54
C THR A 276 -38.71 -6.31 14.70
N PHE A 277 -38.06 -5.14 14.78
CA PHE A 277 -36.60 -5.02 14.81
C PHE A 277 -35.99 -5.05 16.23
N ALA A 278 -36.81 -4.95 17.28
CA ALA A 278 -36.33 -4.91 18.67
C ALA A 278 -35.47 -6.14 19.01
N HIS A 279 -34.23 -5.89 19.44
CA HIS A 279 -33.21 -6.87 19.82
C HIS A 279 -32.82 -7.85 18.70
N ARG A 280 -32.88 -7.41 17.44
CA ARG A 280 -32.59 -8.23 16.25
C ARG A 280 -31.29 -7.85 15.55
N LEU A 281 -30.72 -6.68 15.79
CA LEU A 281 -29.54 -6.17 15.10
C LEU A 281 -28.27 -6.54 15.88
N ASP A 282 -27.26 -7.06 15.18
CA ASP A 282 -25.91 -7.20 15.74
C ASP A 282 -25.19 -5.84 15.68
N LEU A 283 -25.30 -5.09 16.78
CA LEU A 283 -24.66 -3.80 16.97
C LEU A 283 -23.53 -3.86 18.03
N ASP A 284 -23.17 -5.06 18.49
CA ASP A 284 -22.02 -5.26 19.38
C ASP A 284 -20.72 -5.17 18.57
N ARG A 285 -20.74 -5.62 17.31
CA ARG A 285 -19.62 -5.53 16.36
C ARG A 285 -20.09 -5.09 14.97
N PRO A 286 -20.66 -3.88 14.82
CA PRO A 286 -21.27 -3.45 13.57
C PRO A 286 -20.22 -3.29 12.47
N TRP A 287 -20.67 -3.49 11.23
CA TRP A 287 -19.89 -3.29 10.02
C TRP A 287 -20.17 -1.91 9.42
N ILE A 288 -19.13 -1.28 8.91
CA ILE A 288 -19.27 -0.18 7.96
C ILE A 288 -18.77 -0.64 6.59
N ALA A 289 -19.50 -0.28 5.56
CA ALA A 289 -19.11 -0.54 4.18
C ALA A 289 -19.30 0.73 3.34
N GLY A 290 -18.58 0.82 2.24
CA GLY A 290 -18.81 1.90 1.29
C GLY A 290 -18.13 1.67 -0.05
N HIS A 291 -18.55 2.46 -1.03
CA HIS A 291 -17.98 2.45 -2.38
C HIS A 291 -17.35 3.81 -2.71
N SER A 292 -16.17 3.84 -3.33
CA SER A 292 -15.52 5.09 -3.77
C SER A 292 -15.39 6.09 -2.63
N PHE A 293 -16.01 7.26 -2.72
CA PHE A 293 -16.00 8.25 -1.65
C PHE A 293 -16.66 7.73 -0.35
N GLY A 294 -17.62 6.81 -0.47
CA GLY A 294 -18.17 6.08 0.67
C GLY A 294 -17.21 5.06 1.28
N ALA A 295 -16.31 4.48 0.49
CA ALA A 295 -15.23 3.65 1.02
C ALA A 295 -14.19 4.52 1.74
N ALA A 296 -13.87 5.71 1.21
CA ALA A 296 -13.05 6.70 1.92
C ALA A 296 -13.68 7.12 3.26
N THR A 297 -15.01 7.30 3.27
CA THR A 297 -15.78 7.57 4.48
C THR A 297 -15.65 6.42 5.49
N ALA A 298 -15.85 5.18 5.04
CA ALA A 298 -15.72 4.01 5.88
C ALA A 298 -14.32 3.88 6.49
N LEU A 299 -13.28 4.14 5.67
CA LEU A 299 -11.88 4.14 6.08
C LEU A 299 -11.57 5.21 7.14
N GLU A 300 -11.99 6.45 6.91
CA GLU A 300 -11.81 7.54 7.88
C GLU A 300 -12.57 7.29 9.19
N VAL A 301 -13.79 6.74 9.12
CA VAL A 301 -14.53 6.33 10.31
C VAL A 301 -13.73 5.31 11.12
N VAL A 302 -13.17 4.25 10.51
CA VAL A 302 -12.41 3.24 11.26
C VAL A 302 -11.02 3.69 11.74
N ARG A 303 -10.52 4.83 11.27
CA ARG A 303 -9.29 5.47 11.76
C ARG A 303 -9.47 6.24 13.08
N ARG A 304 -10.70 6.57 13.47
CA ARG A 304 -10.95 7.32 14.71
C ARG A 304 -10.77 6.44 15.94
N ASP A 305 -10.27 7.01 17.04
CA ASP A 305 -10.12 6.26 18.30
C ASP A 305 -11.48 5.85 18.89
N ASP A 306 -12.46 6.75 18.85
CA ASP A 306 -13.83 6.57 19.35
C ASP A 306 -14.74 5.76 18.42
N CYS A 307 -14.20 5.19 17.34
CA CYS A 307 -15.03 4.56 16.31
C CYS A 307 -15.79 3.33 16.84
N PRO A 308 -17.13 3.30 16.67
CA PRO A 308 -17.98 2.24 17.18
C PRO A 308 -18.02 1.00 16.28
N PHE A 309 -17.41 1.06 15.09
CA PHE A 309 -17.34 -0.05 14.16
C PHE A 309 -16.13 -0.92 14.45
N SER A 310 -16.28 -2.23 14.28
CA SER A 310 -15.20 -3.18 14.56
C SER A 310 -14.31 -3.44 13.34
N ARG A 311 -14.80 -3.14 12.13
CA ARG A 311 -14.18 -3.51 10.84
C ARG A 311 -14.90 -2.84 9.68
N ALA A 312 -14.21 -2.71 8.55
CA ALA A 312 -14.73 -2.07 7.33
C ALA A 312 -14.61 -2.93 6.07
N LEU A 313 -15.58 -2.82 5.17
CA LEU A 313 -15.52 -3.34 3.80
C LEU A 313 -15.48 -2.18 2.79
N LEU A 314 -14.42 -2.08 2.01
CA LEU A 314 -14.16 -1.01 1.06
C LEU A 314 -14.31 -1.54 -0.37
N MET A 315 -15.12 -0.86 -1.19
CA MET A 315 -15.27 -1.17 -2.62
C MET A 315 -14.70 -0.01 -3.43
N ASP A 316 -13.68 -0.24 -4.26
CA ASP A 316 -12.96 0.80 -5.02
C ASP A 316 -12.65 2.06 -4.17
N PRO A 317 -11.83 1.98 -3.09
CA PRO A 317 -11.64 3.09 -2.18
C PRO A 317 -10.92 4.29 -2.81
N TRP A 318 -11.61 5.42 -2.98
CA TRP A 318 -10.98 6.66 -3.45
C TRP A 318 -10.22 7.35 -2.30
N VAL A 319 -8.92 7.02 -2.14
CA VAL A 319 -8.09 7.48 -1.02
C VAL A 319 -7.38 8.83 -1.21
N GLU A 320 -7.44 9.46 -2.38
CA GLU A 320 -6.82 10.77 -2.62
C GLU A 320 -7.31 11.88 -1.66
N PRO A 321 -8.59 11.93 -1.24
CA PRO A 321 -9.04 12.89 -0.23
C PRO A 321 -8.57 12.58 1.19
N ILE A 322 -7.84 11.50 1.41
CA ILE A 322 -7.38 11.06 2.74
C ILE A 322 -5.98 11.59 2.99
N GLU A 323 -5.70 12.04 4.21
CA GLU A 323 -4.33 12.41 4.59
C GLU A 323 -3.47 11.15 4.78
N LEU A 324 -2.41 11.05 3.97
CA LEU A 324 -1.46 9.94 3.94
C LEU A 324 -0.05 10.32 4.45
N ASP A 325 0.20 11.61 4.69
CA ASP A 325 1.47 12.08 5.27
C ASP A 325 1.71 11.41 6.62
N SER A 326 2.73 10.54 6.71
CA SER A 326 3.04 9.70 7.88
C SER A 326 3.11 10.44 9.22
N LEU A 327 3.40 11.75 9.21
CA LEU A 327 3.43 12.58 10.42
C LEU A 327 2.05 13.04 10.90
N LYS A 328 1.05 13.04 10.02
CA LYS A 328 -0.34 13.51 10.30
C LYS A 328 -1.39 12.41 10.13
N ALA A 329 -1.07 11.37 9.37
CA ALA A 329 -1.98 10.29 9.05
C ALA A 329 -2.28 9.45 10.30
N ARG A 330 -3.58 9.31 10.62
CA ARG A 330 -4.02 8.40 11.67
C ARG A 330 -3.90 6.96 11.19
N PRO A 331 -3.23 6.06 11.93
CA PRO A 331 -3.10 4.67 11.51
C PRO A 331 -4.45 3.95 11.55
N VAL A 332 -4.64 3.00 10.63
CA VAL A 332 -5.83 2.16 10.61
C VAL A 332 -5.66 1.04 11.63
N ARG A 333 -6.41 1.09 12.74
CA ARG A 333 -6.33 0.13 13.86
C ARG A 333 -7.40 -0.95 13.85
N ARG A 334 -8.20 -1.02 12.79
CA ARG A 334 -9.33 -1.97 12.66
C ARG A 334 -9.15 -2.78 11.37
N PRO A 335 -9.61 -4.05 11.33
CA PRO A 335 -9.53 -4.85 10.11
C PRO A 335 -10.27 -4.18 8.95
N VAL A 336 -9.62 -4.14 7.80
CA VAL A 336 -10.18 -3.59 6.56
C VAL A 336 -10.11 -4.65 5.47
N TYR A 337 -11.21 -4.78 4.72
CA TYR A 337 -11.36 -5.70 3.62
C TYR A 337 -11.68 -4.91 2.37
N THR A 338 -10.91 -5.10 1.29
CA THR A 338 -11.00 -4.25 0.10
C THR A 338 -11.30 -5.06 -1.14
N ILE A 339 -12.29 -4.63 -1.93
CA ILE A 339 -12.69 -5.22 -3.21
C ILE A 339 -12.53 -4.14 -4.29
N ASN A 340 -11.59 -4.32 -5.20
CA ASN A 340 -11.38 -3.41 -6.31
C ASN A 340 -12.00 -3.96 -7.60
N SER A 341 -12.40 -3.08 -8.51
CA SER A 341 -12.63 -3.41 -9.91
C SER A 341 -11.31 -3.34 -10.67
N GLU A 342 -11.19 -4.12 -11.75
CA GLU A 342 -9.97 -4.15 -12.56
C GLU A 342 -9.53 -2.77 -13.05
N HIS A 343 -10.45 -1.94 -13.55
CA HIS A 343 -10.07 -0.62 -14.06
C HIS A 343 -9.61 0.33 -12.95
N PHE A 344 -10.15 0.17 -11.74
CA PHE A 344 -9.71 0.95 -10.59
C PHE A 344 -8.24 0.69 -10.27
N THR A 345 -7.77 -0.53 -10.54
CA THR A 345 -6.38 -0.91 -10.31
C THR A 345 -5.37 -0.35 -11.32
N CYS A 346 -5.83 0.22 -12.44
CA CYS A 346 -4.94 0.85 -13.42
C CYS A 346 -4.35 2.20 -12.94
N TRP A 347 -4.96 2.85 -11.94
CA TRP A 347 -4.46 4.09 -11.36
C TRP A 347 -3.26 3.81 -10.43
N LYS A 348 -2.08 3.60 -11.00
CA LYS A 348 -0.90 3.04 -10.31
C LYS A 348 -0.49 3.79 -9.03
N GLY A 349 -0.43 5.12 -9.07
CA GLY A 349 -0.04 5.93 -7.91
C GLY A 349 -1.02 5.78 -6.74
N HIS A 350 -2.31 5.95 -7.01
CA HIS A 350 -3.37 5.76 -6.03
C HIS A 350 -3.46 4.32 -5.52
N MET A 351 -3.25 3.33 -6.39
CA MET A 351 -3.21 1.94 -5.97
C MET A 351 -2.05 1.63 -5.03
N ALA A 352 -0.90 2.30 -5.20
CA ALA A 352 0.19 2.19 -4.23
C ALA A 352 -0.26 2.67 -2.84
N ASP A 353 -0.96 3.81 -2.79
CA ASP A 353 -1.53 4.34 -1.54
C ASP A 353 -2.54 3.36 -0.90
N VAL A 354 -3.46 2.81 -1.70
CA VAL A 354 -4.43 1.82 -1.22
C VAL A 354 -3.71 0.60 -0.63
N VAL A 355 -2.70 0.08 -1.34
CA VAL A 355 -1.92 -1.08 -0.88
C VAL A 355 -1.16 -0.76 0.41
N GLU A 356 -0.57 0.42 0.52
CA GLU A 356 0.15 0.86 1.72
C GLU A 356 -0.78 0.92 2.94
N ILE A 357 -1.95 1.56 2.80
CA ILE A 357 -2.95 1.63 3.87
C ILE A 357 -3.39 0.23 4.29
N MET A 358 -3.62 -0.68 3.34
CA MET A 358 -4.06 -2.05 3.64
C MET A 358 -2.96 -2.86 4.33
N LYS A 359 -1.69 -2.72 3.91
CA LYS A 359 -0.54 -3.33 4.59
C LYS A 359 -0.42 -2.83 6.02
N GLY A 360 -0.55 -1.51 6.24
CA GLY A 360 -0.53 -0.91 7.57
C GLY A 360 -1.67 -1.42 8.46
N ALA A 361 -2.89 -1.47 7.95
CA ALA A 361 -4.06 -1.99 8.67
C ALA A 361 -3.89 -3.46 9.08
N ARG A 362 -3.36 -4.28 8.17
CA ARG A 362 -3.13 -5.71 8.43
C ARG A 362 -1.97 -5.93 9.40
N ALA A 363 -0.89 -5.16 9.29
CA ALA A 363 0.20 -5.20 10.26
C ALA A 363 -0.28 -4.83 11.68
N ALA A 364 -1.18 -3.85 11.80
CA ALA A 364 -1.72 -3.42 13.08
C ALA A 364 -2.73 -4.40 13.71
N THR A 365 -3.45 -5.18 12.89
CA THR A 365 -4.60 -5.98 13.37
C THR A 365 -4.47 -7.49 13.18
N GLY A 366 -3.51 -7.95 12.38
CA GLY A 366 -3.38 -9.34 11.94
C GLY A 366 -4.51 -9.82 11.02
N GLN A 367 -5.43 -8.94 10.62
CA GLN A 367 -6.61 -9.28 9.81
C GLN A 367 -6.80 -8.28 8.66
N GLY A 368 -7.52 -8.71 7.62
CA GLY A 368 -7.78 -7.91 6.43
C GLY A 368 -7.24 -8.55 5.16
N TRP A 369 -7.79 -8.15 4.02
CA TRP A 369 -7.34 -8.57 2.69
C TRP A 369 -7.78 -7.54 1.65
N LEU A 370 -7.12 -7.57 0.48
CA LEU A 370 -7.45 -6.75 -0.68
C LEU A 370 -7.55 -7.68 -1.88
N CYS A 371 -8.68 -7.71 -2.58
CA CYS A 371 -8.91 -8.49 -3.79
C CYS A 371 -9.38 -7.62 -4.96
N THR A 372 -9.31 -8.17 -6.18
CA THR A 372 -9.78 -7.49 -7.40
C THR A 372 -10.84 -8.35 -8.12
N LEU A 373 -11.85 -7.72 -8.69
CA LEU A 373 -12.84 -8.34 -9.56
C LEU A 373 -12.50 -7.94 -11.00
N SER A 374 -12.14 -8.94 -11.81
CA SER A 374 -11.68 -8.80 -13.19
C SER A 374 -12.40 -9.82 -14.10
N ALA A 375 -12.32 -9.61 -15.42
CA ALA A 375 -12.70 -10.57 -16.45
C ALA A 375 -11.48 -10.90 -17.34
N GLU A 376 -11.37 -12.13 -17.86
CA GLU A 376 -10.23 -12.46 -18.75
C GLU A 376 -10.35 -11.73 -20.09
N PRO A 377 -9.23 -11.28 -20.70
CA PRO A 377 -9.24 -10.55 -21.96
C PRO A 377 -9.84 -11.38 -23.13
N THR A 378 -10.60 -10.72 -24.01
CA THR A 378 -11.24 -11.30 -25.21
C THR A 378 -10.39 -11.34 -26.48
N THR A 379 -9.07 -11.19 -26.41
CA THR A 379 -8.23 -11.23 -27.62
C THR A 379 -7.55 -12.58 -27.78
N ASP A 380 -7.49 -13.08 -29.02
CA ASP A 380 -6.61 -14.19 -29.37
C ASP A 380 -5.17 -13.78 -29.07
N ALA A 381 -4.71 -14.09 -27.85
CA ALA A 381 -3.29 -14.03 -27.48
C ALA A 381 -2.44 -15.03 -28.30
N ALA A 382 -3.04 -15.75 -29.24
CA ALA A 382 -2.38 -16.57 -30.25
C ALA A 382 -2.07 -15.80 -31.56
N ALA A 383 -2.46 -14.53 -31.70
CA ALA A 383 -2.28 -13.74 -32.93
C ALA A 383 -1.56 -12.39 -32.72
N VAL A 384 -0.75 -12.26 -31.67
CA VAL A 384 0.38 -11.31 -31.74
C VAL A 384 1.41 -12.00 -32.63
N PRO A 385 1.74 -11.48 -33.83
CA PRO A 385 2.81 -12.05 -34.61
C PRO A 385 4.06 -12.08 -33.72
N ALA A 386 4.82 -13.16 -33.78
CA ALA A 386 6.10 -13.35 -33.07
C ALA A 386 7.18 -12.28 -33.42
N ALA A 387 6.78 -11.14 -34.00
CA ALA A 387 7.60 -10.05 -34.50
C ALA A 387 7.40 -8.71 -33.76
N THR A 388 6.49 -8.58 -32.78
CA THR A 388 6.39 -7.36 -31.93
C THR A 388 6.71 -7.60 -30.45
N ALA A 389 7.23 -8.78 -30.10
CA ALA A 389 7.99 -8.97 -28.87
C ALA A 389 9.34 -8.22 -28.86
N ALA A 390 9.67 -7.51 -29.94
CA ALA A 390 10.95 -6.82 -30.16
C ALA A 390 10.92 -5.30 -29.90
N ALA A 391 9.90 -4.77 -29.22
CA ALA A 391 9.92 -3.39 -28.70
C ALA A 391 9.51 -3.34 -27.23
N SER A 392 10.06 -4.26 -26.42
CA SER A 392 10.40 -3.88 -25.05
C SER A 392 11.53 -2.86 -25.11
N PRO A 393 11.67 -1.90 -24.17
CA PRO A 393 12.96 -1.24 -23.99
C PRO A 393 13.96 -2.38 -23.83
N GLN A 394 14.88 -2.45 -24.79
CA GLN A 394 15.95 -3.43 -24.96
C GLN A 394 16.10 -4.34 -23.73
N ARG A 395 15.45 -5.53 -23.76
CA ARG A 395 15.55 -6.50 -22.68
C ARG A 395 17.01 -6.92 -22.60
N ASP A 396 17.63 -6.49 -21.51
CA ASP A 396 19.01 -6.76 -21.14
C ASP A 396 19.27 -8.28 -21.19
N GLU A 397 20.34 -8.67 -21.89
CA GLU A 397 20.88 -10.03 -21.97
C GLU A 397 21.45 -10.45 -20.60
N SER A 398 20.58 -10.56 -19.60
CA SER A 398 20.94 -10.87 -18.23
C SER A 398 20.95 -12.38 -17.95
N ASP A 399 21.94 -12.87 -17.20
CA ASP A 399 21.98 -14.25 -16.71
C ASP A 399 21.19 -14.35 -15.39
N PRO A 400 19.95 -14.89 -15.40
CA PRO A 400 19.08 -14.92 -14.22
C PRO A 400 19.58 -15.87 -13.11
N ASN A 401 20.66 -16.61 -13.35
CA ASN A 401 21.19 -17.66 -12.49
C ASN A 401 22.40 -17.21 -11.65
N ARG A 402 22.75 -15.93 -11.66
CA ARG A 402 23.86 -15.36 -10.90
C ARG A 402 23.40 -14.75 -9.57
N LEU A 403 24.21 -14.85 -8.53
CA LEU A 403 24.04 -14.19 -7.22
C LEU A 403 25.23 -13.26 -6.97
N VAL A 404 24.99 -11.98 -6.79
CA VAL A 404 26.04 -10.98 -6.53
C VAL A 404 25.88 -10.45 -5.10
N VAL A 405 26.93 -10.58 -4.30
CA VAL A 405 26.96 -10.05 -2.93
C VAL A 405 28.11 -9.07 -2.78
N VAL A 406 27.76 -7.79 -2.64
CA VAL A 406 28.70 -6.70 -2.37
C VAL A 406 28.79 -6.51 -0.86
N HIS A 407 30.00 -6.38 -0.34
CA HIS A 407 30.27 -6.13 1.07
C HIS A 407 30.94 -4.77 1.23
N ASP A 408 30.48 -4.00 2.19
CA ASP A 408 31.33 -2.98 2.79
C ASP A 408 32.55 -3.64 3.44
N MET A 409 33.68 -2.95 3.51
CA MET A 409 34.97 -3.56 3.83
C MET A 409 35.46 -3.28 5.26
N PHE A 410 35.83 -2.04 5.57
CA PHE A 410 36.36 -1.70 6.89
C PHE A 410 35.22 -1.59 7.90
N GLY A 411 35.39 -2.15 9.10
CA GLY A 411 34.33 -2.26 10.11
C GLY A 411 33.39 -3.46 9.87
N THR A 412 33.05 -3.73 8.61
CA THR A 412 32.19 -4.86 8.21
C THR A 412 32.95 -6.18 8.05
N LEU A 413 33.93 -6.25 7.14
CA LEU A 413 34.74 -7.47 6.93
C LEU A 413 35.91 -7.56 7.89
N PHE A 414 36.49 -6.42 8.28
CA PHE A 414 37.71 -6.37 9.09
C PHE A 414 37.52 -5.61 10.39
N SER A 415 38.04 -6.17 11.48
CA SER A 415 37.98 -5.62 12.83
C SER A 415 39.03 -4.55 13.08
N LEU A 416 38.67 -3.51 13.84
CA LEU A 416 39.55 -2.43 14.29
C LEU A 416 40.34 -2.75 15.58
N THR A 417 40.45 -4.04 15.94
CA THR A 417 41.24 -4.51 17.09
C THR A 417 42.72 -4.13 16.98
N ALA A 418 43.35 -4.27 15.80
CA ALA A 418 44.78 -3.96 15.63
C ALA A 418 45.12 -2.47 15.87
N PRO A 419 44.32 -1.49 15.39
CA PRO A 419 44.44 -0.10 15.81
C PRO A 419 44.26 0.12 17.32
N THR A 420 43.34 -0.62 17.95
CA THR A 420 43.11 -0.53 19.40
C THR A 420 44.34 -0.98 20.19
N GLU A 421 44.91 -2.12 19.84
CA GLU A 421 46.16 -2.63 20.43
C GLU A 421 47.35 -1.69 20.20
N ALA A 422 47.45 -1.10 19.00
CA ALA A 422 48.49 -0.13 18.68
C ALA A 422 48.37 1.13 19.55
N LEU A 423 47.15 1.63 19.75
CA LEU A 423 46.90 2.80 20.59
C LEU A 423 47.30 2.55 22.05
N VAL A 424 46.92 1.38 22.60
CA VAL A 424 47.33 0.98 23.96
C VAL A 424 48.85 0.87 24.09
N SER A 425 49.53 0.30 23.08
CA SER A 425 50.99 0.17 23.07
C SER A 425 51.72 1.53 22.97
N LEU A 426 51.12 2.51 22.31
CA LEU A 426 51.68 3.86 22.19
C LEU A 426 51.52 4.68 23.48
N PHE A 427 50.44 4.47 24.23
CA PHE A 427 50.08 5.20 25.45
C PHE A 427 49.79 4.27 26.66
N PRO A 428 50.72 3.36 27.04
CA PRO A 428 50.45 2.34 28.04
C PRO A 428 50.16 2.94 29.41
N SER A 429 50.81 4.05 29.78
CA SER A 429 50.59 4.73 31.06
C SER A 429 49.26 5.50 31.13
N GLN A 430 48.55 5.67 30.02
CA GLN A 430 47.30 6.43 29.95
C GLN A 430 46.09 5.55 29.58
N LEU A 431 46.30 4.37 28.99
CA LEU A 431 45.24 3.51 28.48
C LEU A 431 45.29 2.06 28.98
N SER A 432 46.34 1.63 29.68
CA SER A 432 46.37 0.28 30.25
C SER A 432 45.33 0.18 31.39
N PRO A 433 44.75 -1.01 31.64
CA PRO A 433 43.82 -1.22 32.76
C PRO A 433 44.41 -0.82 34.12
N ASP A 434 45.73 -0.93 34.27
CA ASP A 434 46.48 -0.58 35.48
C ASP A 434 46.96 0.88 35.51
N ALA A 435 46.62 1.69 34.49
CA ALA A 435 46.98 3.11 34.47
C ALA A 435 46.25 3.85 35.60
N SER A 436 47.01 4.38 36.55
CA SER A 436 46.47 5.19 37.65
C SER A 436 45.90 6.49 37.09
N SER A 437 44.62 6.75 37.31
CA SER A 437 44.07 8.11 37.24
C SER A 437 44.85 8.96 38.24
N GLY A 438 45.63 9.94 37.76
CA GLY A 438 46.46 10.80 38.59
C GLY A 438 45.70 11.66 39.62
N ASP A 439 44.38 11.51 39.69
CA ASP A 439 43.49 12.16 40.64
C ASP A 439 42.90 11.11 41.58
N GLY A 440 43.58 10.83 42.70
CA GLY A 440 43.14 10.31 44.02
C GLY A 440 41.92 9.37 44.22
N GLY A 441 41.21 8.95 43.19
CA GLY A 441 39.98 8.17 43.20
C GLY A 441 40.21 6.88 42.44
N GLY A 442 40.20 5.75 43.17
CA GLY A 442 40.61 4.44 42.68
C GLY A 442 39.69 3.78 41.66
N GLY A 443 39.65 4.29 40.43
CA GLY A 443 39.07 3.60 39.27
C GLY A 443 40.02 3.71 38.08
N GLY A 444 40.61 2.59 37.65
CA GLY A 444 41.41 2.54 36.42
C GLY A 444 40.59 2.92 35.18
N VAL A 445 41.27 3.17 34.06
CA VAL A 445 40.62 3.52 32.79
C VAL A 445 39.70 2.37 32.34
N PRO A 446 38.42 2.64 31.98
CA PRO A 446 37.53 1.61 31.49
C PRO A 446 38.17 0.83 30.33
N PRO A 447 38.09 -0.51 30.29
CA PRO A 447 38.74 -1.33 29.26
C PRO A 447 38.34 -0.98 27.82
N ILE A 448 37.13 -0.43 27.63
CA ILE A 448 36.59 -0.04 26.33
C ILE A 448 37.12 1.31 25.81
N THR A 449 37.81 2.10 26.64
CA THR A 449 38.21 3.48 26.29
C THR A 449 39.06 3.55 25.02
N ALA A 450 40.07 2.68 24.89
CA ALA A 450 40.91 2.65 23.71
C ALA A 450 40.12 2.31 22.43
N GLU A 451 39.16 1.38 22.54
CA GLU A 451 38.27 1.03 21.45
C GLU A 451 37.37 2.21 21.05
N LEU A 452 36.78 2.92 22.02
CA LEU A 452 35.97 4.12 21.76
C LEU A 452 36.77 5.23 21.06
N ILE A 453 38.04 5.44 21.43
CA ILE A 453 38.91 6.44 20.78
C ILE A 453 39.19 6.04 19.32
N VAL A 454 39.45 4.75 19.07
CA VAL A 454 39.64 4.24 17.72
C VAL A 454 38.35 4.34 16.89
N MET A 455 37.19 4.06 17.49
CA MET A 455 35.90 4.19 16.84
C MET A 455 35.58 5.65 16.52
N ASP A 456 35.88 6.60 17.41
CA ASP A 456 35.74 8.03 17.11
C ASP A 456 36.68 8.45 15.99
N TRP A 457 37.93 7.97 15.99
CA TRP A 457 38.86 8.23 14.88
C TRP A 457 38.35 7.69 13.54
N PHE A 458 37.78 6.49 13.55
CA PHE A 458 37.17 5.86 12.40
C PHE A 458 35.95 6.65 11.88
N HIS A 459 34.98 6.97 12.75
CA HIS A 459 33.78 7.71 12.37
C HIS A 459 34.06 9.16 11.99
N ALA A 460 34.92 9.86 12.74
CA ALA A 460 35.26 11.24 12.45
C ALA A 460 36.02 11.35 11.11
N THR A 461 36.87 10.38 10.78
CA THR A 461 37.52 10.31 9.47
C THR A 461 36.51 10.09 8.35
N GLN A 462 35.56 9.17 8.52
CA GLN A 462 34.51 8.94 7.52
C GLN A 462 33.67 10.19 7.30
N ARG A 463 33.25 10.87 8.38
CA ARG A 463 32.52 12.14 8.29
C ARG A 463 33.31 13.18 7.50
N ASP A 464 34.57 13.41 7.87
CA ASP A 464 35.40 14.44 7.24
C ASP A 464 35.70 14.11 5.76
N PHE A 465 35.93 12.82 5.45
CA PHE A 465 36.09 12.33 4.08
C PHE A 465 34.83 12.56 3.23
N THR A 466 33.66 12.16 3.74
CA THR A 466 32.38 12.35 3.08
C THR A 466 32.05 13.84 2.90
N TYR A 467 32.23 14.67 3.93
CA TYR A 467 31.96 16.11 3.86
C TYR A 467 32.84 16.83 2.86
N ARG A 468 34.10 16.43 2.75
CA ARG A 468 34.99 16.94 1.71
C ARG A 468 34.47 16.59 0.32
N SER A 469 34.10 15.33 0.11
CA SER A 469 33.57 14.83 -1.16
C SER A 469 32.29 15.52 -1.60
N VAL A 470 31.29 15.65 -0.70
CA VAL A 470 30.02 16.33 -1.02
C VAL A 470 30.18 17.85 -1.23
N SER A 471 31.28 18.43 -0.72
CA SER A 471 31.65 19.84 -0.96
C SER A 471 32.47 20.03 -2.24
N GLY A 472 32.61 18.99 -3.08
CA GLY A 472 33.29 19.06 -4.37
C GLY A 472 34.81 18.87 -4.33
N GLY A 473 35.39 18.47 -3.18
CA GLY A 473 36.82 18.17 -3.06
C GLY A 473 37.07 16.69 -2.75
N TYR A 474 38.15 16.12 -3.27
CA TYR A 474 38.54 14.74 -2.93
C TYR A 474 39.91 14.68 -2.27
N THR A 475 40.06 13.78 -1.31
CA THR A 475 41.37 13.37 -0.79
C THR A 475 41.26 11.94 -0.30
N PRO A 476 42.20 11.06 -0.70
CA PRO A 476 42.16 9.66 -0.32
C PRO A 476 41.98 9.49 1.17
N ILE A 477 41.09 8.58 1.58
CA ILE A 477 40.70 8.46 3.00
C ILE A 477 41.90 8.19 3.91
N GLY A 478 42.95 7.54 3.41
CA GLY A 478 44.18 7.30 4.16
C GLY A 478 44.91 8.59 4.57
N ALA A 479 44.87 9.62 3.72
CA ALA A 479 45.40 10.94 4.07
C ALA A 479 44.50 11.66 5.07
N VAL A 480 43.18 11.46 5.00
CA VAL A 480 42.24 11.97 6.01
C VAL A 480 42.50 11.30 7.36
N PHE A 481 42.60 9.96 7.42
CA PHE A 481 42.98 9.21 8.62
C PHE A 481 44.27 9.76 9.25
N LYS A 482 45.31 9.95 8.43
CA LYS A 482 46.61 10.48 8.88
C LYS A 482 46.47 11.89 9.47
N ALA A 483 45.71 12.77 8.81
CA ALA A 483 45.58 14.17 9.21
C ALA A 483 44.63 14.39 10.41
N THR A 484 43.62 13.56 10.59
CA THR A 484 42.61 13.72 11.66
C THR A 484 42.99 13.04 12.97
N LEU A 485 43.93 12.08 12.95
CA LEU A 485 44.34 11.34 14.14
C LEU A 485 44.77 12.26 15.31
N PRO A 486 45.68 13.25 15.13
CA PRO A 486 46.08 14.12 16.23
C PRO A 486 44.90 14.87 16.87
N ARG A 487 43.90 15.26 16.08
CA ARG A 487 42.69 15.92 16.58
C ARG A 487 41.92 15.01 17.53
N VAL A 488 41.71 13.75 17.14
CA VAL A 488 40.95 12.79 17.96
C VAL A 488 41.70 12.40 19.22
N LEU A 489 43.02 12.20 19.15
CA LEU A 489 43.85 11.94 20.33
C LEU A 489 43.78 13.10 21.35
N LEU A 490 43.81 14.36 20.88
CA LEU A 490 43.63 15.53 21.73
C LEU A 490 42.22 15.58 22.33
N GLN A 491 41.19 15.34 21.53
CA GLN A 491 39.79 15.34 22.00
C GLN A 491 39.53 14.26 23.05
N ALA A 492 40.23 13.12 22.94
CA ALA A 492 40.24 12.04 23.93
C ALA A 492 41.06 12.34 25.19
N GLY A 493 41.77 13.48 25.23
CA GLY A 493 42.59 13.88 26.38
C GLY A 493 43.95 13.19 26.48
N LEU A 494 44.41 12.49 25.42
CA LEU A 494 45.71 11.82 25.43
C LEU A 494 46.85 12.84 25.34
N LEU A 495 47.83 12.71 26.24
CA LEU A 495 48.98 13.60 26.30
C LEU A 495 50.14 13.05 25.46
N PRO A 496 50.78 13.89 24.61
CA PRO A 496 52.05 13.54 23.97
C PRO A 496 53.13 13.15 24.98
N ARG A 497 54.08 12.30 24.57
CA ARG A 497 55.19 11.83 25.43
C ARG A 497 56.01 12.96 26.05
N ALA A 498 56.23 14.05 25.31
CA ALA A 498 56.96 15.24 25.79
C ALA A 498 56.20 16.02 26.89
N SER A 499 54.90 15.76 27.07
CA SER A 499 53.99 16.43 28.01
C SER A 499 53.40 15.47 29.05
N ASN A 500 54.02 14.31 29.29
CA ASN A 500 53.57 13.29 30.26
C ASN A 500 53.48 13.77 31.73
N GLY A 501 53.72 15.06 32.02
CA GLY A 501 53.50 15.71 33.31
C GLY A 501 52.59 16.94 33.27
N GLY A 502 51.87 17.18 32.17
CA GLY A 502 50.87 18.25 32.06
C GLY A 502 49.46 17.78 32.43
N ASP A 503 48.55 18.72 32.72
CA ASP A 503 47.16 18.40 33.02
C ASP A 503 46.44 17.88 31.77
N ALA A 504 45.85 16.69 31.86
CA ALA A 504 44.98 16.14 30.81
C ALA A 504 43.76 17.06 30.60
N LEU A 505 43.20 17.09 29.39
CA LEU A 505 41.97 17.82 29.12
C LEU A 505 40.82 17.22 29.95
N SER A 506 40.45 17.88 31.03
CA SER A 506 39.40 17.43 31.95
C SER A 506 37.98 17.82 31.47
N GLN A 507 37.87 18.80 30.56
CA GLN A 507 36.62 19.21 29.92
C GLN A 507 36.84 19.61 28.45
N ALA A 508 35.85 19.36 27.58
CA ALA A 508 35.86 19.82 26.20
C ALA A 508 35.92 21.36 26.15
N GLY A 509 36.94 21.92 25.49
CA GLY A 509 37.15 23.37 25.44
C GLY A 509 37.80 23.98 26.69
N SER A 510 38.39 23.19 27.59
CA SER A 510 39.07 23.64 28.82
C SER A 510 40.33 24.49 28.61
N GLY A 511 40.62 24.92 27.39
CA GLY A 511 41.57 26.01 27.12
C GLY A 511 42.98 25.72 27.62
N LEU A 512 43.62 24.64 27.13
CA LEU A 512 45.08 24.64 27.10
C LEU A 512 45.50 25.89 26.33
N ASP A 513 46.23 26.80 26.99
CA ASP A 513 46.71 28.09 26.47
C ASP A 513 47.71 27.85 25.34
N ARG A 514 47.19 27.40 24.19
CA ARG A 514 47.92 27.07 22.98
C ARG A 514 47.64 28.20 22.01
N SER A 515 48.65 29.03 21.75
CA SER A 515 48.59 30.05 20.70
C SER A 515 48.08 29.46 19.38
N GLY A 516 47.47 30.28 18.51
CA GLY A 516 46.93 29.82 17.23
C GLY A 516 47.94 29.07 16.36
N ASP A 517 49.24 29.38 16.49
CA ASP A 517 50.33 28.70 15.78
C ASP A 517 50.55 27.25 16.27
N HIS A 518 50.29 26.95 17.54
CA HIS A 518 50.37 25.59 18.08
C HIS A 518 49.23 24.68 17.61
N ALA A 519 48.12 25.24 17.14
CA ALA A 519 47.02 24.46 16.55
C ALA A 519 47.34 23.92 15.15
N LEU A 520 48.40 24.45 14.50
CA LEU A 520 48.83 24.07 13.15
C LEU A 520 49.89 22.95 13.14
N VAL A 521 50.38 22.53 14.32
CA VAL A 521 51.48 21.56 14.44
C VAL A 521 51.00 20.29 15.15
N ASN A 522 51.29 19.12 14.57
CA ASN A 522 50.99 17.82 15.19
C ASN A 522 51.82 17.64 16.49
N PRO A 523 51.19 17.50 17.66
CA PRO A 523 51.92 17.42 18.93
C PRO A 523 52.41 16.01 19.29
N TYR A 524 52.01 14.95 18.57
CA TYR A 524 52.32 13.55 18.93
C TYR A 524 53.52 12.94 18.19
N GLY A 525 54.17 13.71 17.30
CA GLY A 525 55.23 13.20 16.43
C GLY A 525 54.70 12.35 15.27
N ASP A 526 55.54 12.14 14.26
CA ASP A 526 55.20 11.32 13.10
C ASP A 526 55.17 9.83 13.45
N GLU A 527 55.94 9.40 14.47
CA GLU A 527 56.02 8.00 14.88
C GLU A 527 54.69 7.43 15.40
N VAL A 528 53.91 8.23 16.13
CA VAL A 528 52.58 7.82 16.64
C VAL A 528 51.62 7.65 15.47
N VAL A 529 51.63 8.61 14.56
CA VAL A 529 50.77 8.62 13.38
C VAL A 529 51.10 7.46 12.46
N ASP A 530 52.38 7.23 12.17
CA ASP A 530 52.82 6.16 11.30
C ASP A 530 52.56 4.78 11.92
N ALA A 531 52.69 4.62 13.25
CA ALA A 531 52.34 3.38 13.95
C ALA A 531 50.83 3.07 13.87
N MET A 532 49.98 4.07 14.08
CA MET A 532 48.53 3.92 13.94
C MET A 532 48.15 3.63 12.49
N MET A 533 48.72 4.32 11.50
CA MET A 533 48.48 4.03 10.09
C MET A 533 48.99 2.64 9.68
N ALA A 534 50.11 2.17 10.24
CA ALA A 534 50.62 0.82 10.01
C ALA A 534 49.68 -0.26 10.58
N SER A 535 48.97 0.03 11.66
CA SER A 535 48.00 -0.91 12.26
C SER A 535 46.82 -1.23 11.34
N LEU A 536 46.40 -0.28 10.50
CA LEU A 536 45.33 -0.46 9.50
C LEU A 536 45.72 -1.49 8.42
N LYS A 537 47.01 -1.79 8.24
CA LYS A 537 47.48 -2.84 7.33
C LYS A 537 47.40 -4.25 7.93
N ARG A 538 47.08 -4.37 9.23
CA ARG A 538 47.08 -5.64 9.99
C ARG A 538 45.70 -6.12 10.43
N LEU A 539 44.62 -5.47 10.00
CA LEU A 539 43.26 -5.74 10.49
C LEU A 539 42.86 -7.23 10.40
N ALA A 540 42.29 -7.80 11.46
CA ALA A 540 41.86 -9.19 11.43
C ALA A 540 40.49 -9.33 10.75
N PRO A 541 40.19 -10.46 10.07
CA PRO A 541 38.84 -10.75 9.60
C PRO A 541 37.86 -10.80 10.77
N ARG A 542 36.64 -10.27 10.58
CA ARG A 542 35.54 -10.37 11.55
C ARG A 542 35.03 -11.82 11.62
N PRO A 543 34.31 -12.19 12.71
CA PRO A 543 33.67 -13.50 12.81
C PRO A 543 32.88 -13.89 11.55
N GLY A 544 32.78 -15.17 11.25
CA GLY A 544 32.02 -15.65 10.09
C GLY A 544 32.60 -15.32 8.70
N MET A 545 33.48 -14.33 8.52
CA MET A 545 33.98 -13.90 7.21
C MET A 545 34.62 -15.04 6.42
N GLU A 546 35.56 -15.76 7.04
CA GLU A 546 36.27 -16.86 6.38
C GLU A 546 35.33 -18.01 6.00
N ASP A 547 34.43 -18.39 6.90
CA ASP A 547 33.48 -19.47 6.64
C ASP A 547 32.48 -19.09 5.54
N THR A 548 32.02 -17.84 5.56
CA THR A 548 31.14 -17.29 4.53
C THR A 548 31.75 -17.36 3.15
N PHE A 549 32.97 -16.86 3.00
CA PHE A 549 33.62 -16.70 1.69
C PHE A 549 34.18 -18.01 1.15
N ARG A 550 34.71 -18.88 2.03
CA ARG A 550 35.31 -20.15 1.63
C ARG A 550 34.30 -21.28 1.52
N SER A 551 33.25 -21.27 2.34
CA SER A 551 32.36 -22.43 2.51
C SER A 551 30.90 -22.13 2.17
N ILE A 552 30.28 -21.12 2.79
CA ILE A 552 28.82 -20.92 2.72
C ILE A 552 28.37 -20.46 1.32
N TYR A 553 28.97 -19.40 0.77
CA TYR A 553 28.63 -18.93 -0.58
C TYR A 553 29.02 -19.89 -1.70
N ARG A 554 29.83 -20.91 -1.39
CA ARG A 554 30.27 -21.94 -2.33
C ARG A 554 29.64 -23.32 -2.07
N ASP A 555 28.78 -23.43 -1.06
CA ASP A 555 28.17 -24.67 -0.56
C ASP A 555 29.15 -25.87 -0.50
N ARG A 556 30.39 -25.63 -0.09
CA ARG A 556 31.46 -26.67 -0.10
C ARG A 556 31.17 -27.85 0.81
N ARG A 557 30.32 -27.65 1.82
CA ARG A 557 29.91 -28.68 2.78
C ARG A 557 28.77 -29.55 2.26
N GLY A 558 28.19 -29.22 1.09
CA GLY A 558 27.06 -29.96 0.53
C GLY A 558 25.82 -29.89 1.42
N GLU A 559 25.65 -28.79 2.14
CA GLU A 559 24.50 -28.57 3.02
C GLU A 559 23.23 -28.27 2.21
N GLY A 560 23.38 -28.05 0.89
CA GLY A 560 22.27 -27.75 0.00
C GLY A 560 21.69 -26.39 0.33
N THR A 561 22.54 -25.42 0.68
CA THR A 561 22.12 -24.06 1.06
C THR A 561 21.97 -23.16 -0.16
N LEU A 562 22.77 -23.36 -1.22
CA LEU A 562 22.64 -22.71 -2.52
C LEU A 562 21.54 -23.33 -3.38
N HIS A 563 20.64 -22.50 -3.93
CA HIS A 563 19.57 -22.98 -4.80
C HIS A 563 20.17 -23.61 -6.07
N PRO A 564 19.67 -24.76 -6.57
CA PRO A 564 20.27 -25.47 -7.72
C PRO A 564 20.33 -24.66 -9.02
N SER A 565 19.49 -23.63 -9.17
CA SER A 565 19.53 -22.73 -10.32
C SER A 565 20.61 -21.65 -10.23
N ILE A 566 21.29 -21.50 -9.10
CA ILE A 566 22.39 -20.53 -8.97
C ILE A 566 23.63 -21.19 -9.58
N THR A 567 24.04 -20.72 -10.75
CA THR A 567 25.20 -21.24 -11.48
C THR A 567 26.49 -20.56 -11.03
N LYS A 568 26.41 -19.36 -10.46
CA LYS A 568 27.57 -18.58 -10.02
C LYS A 568 27.23 -17.63 -8.88
N VAL A 569 28.17 -17.48 -7.94
CA VAL A 569 28.13 -16.45 -6.88
C VAL A 569 29.33 -15.52 -7.04
N ASP A 570 29.07 -14.22 -7.16
CA ASP A 570 30.09 -13.19 -7.25
C ASP A 570 30.20 -12.42 -5.96
N LEU A 571 31.41 -12.37 -5.42
CA LEU A 571 31.74 -11.71 -4.17
C LEU A 571 32.46 -10.40 -4.48
N TRP A 572 31.83 -9.30 -4.12
CA TRP A 572 32.38 -7.97 -4.30
C TRP A 572 32.66 -7.31 -2.96
N ALA A 573 33.69 -6.48 -2.92
CA ALA A 573 33.93 -5.56 -1.82
C ALA A 573 33.94 -4.11 -2.36
N ALA A 574 33.23 -3.20 -1.69
CA ALA A 574 33.21 -1.78 -2.00
C ALA A 574 33.74 -1.00 -0.80
N THR A 575 34.81 -0.23 -0.97
CA THR A 575 35.51 0.42 0.14
C THR A 575 35.76 1.91 -0.11
N ASN A 576 35.65 2.73 0.95
CA ASN A 576 36.15 4.10 0.95
C ASN A 576 37.69 4.16 0.97
N GLY A 577 38.37 3.05 1.30
CA GLY A 577 39.83 2.95 1.33
C GLY A 577 40.46 2.68 -0.03
N SER A 578 41.80 2.77 -0.08
CA SER A 578 42.53 2.58 -1.32
C SER A 578 42.48 1.16 -1.84
N LEU A 579 42.57 1.01 -3.16
CA LEU A 579 42.56 -0.28 -3.84
C LEU A 579 43.69 -1.20 -3.36
N GLU A 580 44.89 -0.66 -3.10
CA GLU A 580 46.04 -1.42 -2.61
C GLU A 580 45.81 -2.01 -1.20
N LEU A 581 45.27 -1.20 -0.29
CA LEU A 581 44.98 -1.62 1.07
C LEU A 581 43.81 -2.62 1.10
N GLY A 582 42.78 -2.37 0.29
CA GLY A 582 41.67 -3.29 0.11
C GLY A 582 42.16 -4.63 -0.44
N ARG A 583 42.91 -4.61 -1.55
CA ARG A 583 43.42 -5.82 -2.21
C ARG A 583 44.30 -6.64 -1.29
N SER A 584 45.27 -6.03 -0.61
CA SER A 584 46.15 -6.74 0.32
C SER A 584 45.41 -7.36 1.50
N SER A 585 44.41 -6.67 2.06
CA SER A 585 43.59 -7.17 3.16
C SER A 585 42.70 -8.33 2.71
N PHE A 586 42.08 -8.19 1.55
CA PHE A 586 41.18 -9.20 0.97
C PHE A 586 41.93 -10.46 0.53
N LEU A 587 43.08 -10.32 -0.15
CA LEU A 587 43.94 -11.44 -0.56
C LEU A 587 44.52 -12.20 0.64
N ARG A 588 44.87 -11.51 1.74
CA ARG A 588 45.37 -12.18 2.96
C ARG A 588 44.38 -13.17 3.55
N VAL A 589 43.08 -12.88 3.46
CA VAL A 589 42.02 -13.75 4.01
C VAL A 589 41.63 -14.84 3.03
N LEU A 590 41.59 -14.56 1.74
CA LEU A 590 41.19 -15.56 0.73
C LEU A 590 42.33 -16.47 0.27
N GLY A 591 43.59 -16.06 0.46
CA GLY A 591 44.77 -16.79 -0.03
C GLY A 591 44.81 -16.92 -1.56
N ASP A 592 45.56 -17.91 -2.07
CA ASP A 592 45.55 -18.37 -3.47
C ASP A 592 44.47 -19.46 -3.73
N ILE A 593 43.40 -19.48 -2.93
CA ILE A 593 42.30 -20.47 -3.04
C ILE A 593 41.16 -19.79 -3.83
N ASP A 594 40.97 -20.00 -5.14
CA ASP A 594 41.04 -21.25 -5.90
C ASP A 594 41.88 -21.19 -7.19
N GLY A 595 42.91 -22.03 -7.30
CA GLY A 595 43.49 -22.48 -8.57
C GLY A 595 42.61 -23.53 -9.28
N GLY A 596 41.34 -23.22 -9.54
CA GLY A 596 40.39 -24.18 -10.13
C GLY A 596 39.34 -23.63 -11.11
N ASP A 597 39.24 -22.31 -11.32
CA ASP A 597 38.42 -21.71 -12.41
C ASP A 597 38.88 -20.27 -12.73
N LEU A 598 40.19 -20.08 -12.66
CA LEU A 598 40.88 -18.87 -13.07
C LEU A 598 41.75 -19.29 -14.25
N ASP A 599 41.25 -19.09 -15.46
CA ASP A 599 41.80 -19.71 -16.67
C ASP A 599 43.25 -19.22 -16.92
N VAL A 600 44.23 -20.05 -16.57
CA VAL A 600 45.66 -19.81 -16.79
C VAL A 600 46.19 -20.85 -17.78
N ARG A 601 45.91 -20.65 -19.07
CA ARG A 601 46.87 -20.63 -20.20
C ARG A 601 46.16 -20.67 -21.56
N PRO A 602 46.75 -20.02 -22.58
CA PRO A 602 46.14 -19.90 -23.90
C PRO A 602 46.26 -21.24 -24.65
N SER A 603 45.14 -21.78 -25.14
CA SER A 603 45.20 -22.87 -26.12
C SER A 603 45.25 -22.32 -27.55
N PRO A 604 46.12 -22.88 -28.42
CA PRO A 604 46.40 -22.36 -29.74
C PRO A 604 45.41 -22.86 -30.81
N SER A 605 45.37 -22.10 -31.90
CA SER A 605 44.92 -22.46 -33.25
C SER A 605 43.43 -22.71 -33.51
N SER A 606 42.79 -21.71 -34.13
CA SER A 606 42.16 -21.91 -35.43
C SER A 606 42.34 -20.67 -36.30
N SER A 607 43.25 -20.80 -37.27
CA SER A 607 43.39 -20.01 -38.52
C SER A 607 42.04 -19.57 -39.11
N SER A 608 41.89 -18.38 -39.69
CA SER A 608 42.60 -17.97 -40.91
C SER A 608 42.56 -16.45 -41.21
N SER A 609 43.75 -15.90 -41.51
CA SER A 609 44.14 -14.85 -42.48
C SER A 609 43.08 -13.85 -42.99
N SER A 610 43.31 -12.53 -43.01
CA SER A 610 44.44 -11.85 -43.66
C SER A 610 44.71 -10.41 -43.13
N SER A 611 46.00 -10.02 -43.15
CA SER A 611 46.59 -8.71 -42.74
C SER A 611 47.03 -7.89 -44.00
N PRO A 612 47.68 -6.68 -43.97
CA PRO A 612 48.35 -6.04 -42.83
C PRO A 612 48.49 -4.47 -42.75
N SER A 613 48.95 -4.00 -41.56
CA SER A 613 49.93 -2.91 -41.27
C SER A 613 49.48 -1.42 -41.10
N PRO A 614 50.29 -0.52 -40.46
CA PRO A 614 50.59 -0.45 -39.00
C PRO A 614 50.63 1.02 -38.44
N SER A 615 50.55 1.23 -37.11
CA SER A 615 51.46 2.11 -36.32
C SER A 615 50.93 2.57 -34.94
N SER A 616 51.91 2.62 -34.01
CA SER A 616 51.99 3.30 -32.72
C SER A 616 51.07 2.89 -31.55
N SER A 617 51.69 2.06 -30.72
CA SER A 617 51.45 1.79 -29.30
C SER A 617 51.40 3.03 -28.40
N THR A 618 50.42 3.09 -27.51
CA THR A 618 50.59 3.03 -26.04
C THR A 618 49.23 3.23 -25.35
N ALA A 619 48.57 2.13 -24.96
CA ALA A 619 47.41 2.15 -24.07
C ALA A 619 47.67 1.19 -22.90
N LYS A 620 47.51 1.74 -21.70
CA LYS A 620 47.62 1.12 -20.39
C LYS A 620 46.70 -0.10 -20.29
N GLY A 621 47.23 -1.24 -19.83
CA GLY A 621 46.41 -2.39 -19.44
C GLY A 621 45.68 -2.12 -18.12
N ASP A 622 44.37 -2.34 -18.11
CA ASP A 622 43.50 -2.12 -16.95
C ASP A 622 43.80 -3.10 -15.81
N ALA A 623 43.94 -2.54 -14.61
CA ALA A 623 44.24 -3.25 -13.37
C ALA A 623 42.97 -3.41 -12.51
N THR A 624 42.02 -4.26 -12.91
CA THR A 624 40.81 -4.56 -12.08
C THR A 624 40.34 -6.01 -12.07
N SER A 625 40.99 -7.00 -12.70
CA SER A 625 40.53 -8.39 -12.60
C SER A 625 41.27 -9.18 -11.50
N VAL A 626 40.51 -9.64 -10.50
CA VAL A 626 40.92 -10.77 -9.65
C VAL A 626 39.85 -11.85 -9.71
N GLY A 627 39.84 -12.55 -10.85
CA GLY A 627 39.21 -13.86 -11.06
C GLY A 627 37.70 -13.90 -11.23
N GLU A 628 37.26 -14.88 -12.01
CA GLU A 628 35.87 -15.03 -12.43
C GLU A 628 34.96 -15.31 -11.23
N GLY A 629 34.52 -14.27 -10.54
CA GLY A 629 33.68 -14.40 -9.34
C GLY A 629 34.05 -13.48 -8.18
N VAL A 630 35.13 -12.71 -8.24
CA VAL A 630 35.55 -11.82 -7.14
C VAL A 630 35.90 -10.43 -7.65
N GLY A 631 35.36 -9.39 -7.02
CA GLY A 631 35.58 -7.99 -7.40
C GLY A 631 35.91 -7.09 -6.21
N LEU A 632 36.64 -6.01 -6.49
CA LEU A 632 36.97 -4.97 -5.53
C LEU A 632 36.75 -3.60 -6.18
N PHE A 633 36.04 -2.73 -5.49
CA PHE A 633 35.80 -1.34 -5.86
C PHE A 633 36.34 -0.42 -4.77
N SER A 634 37.16 0.56 -5.16
CA SER A 634 37.62 1.64 -4.30
C SER A 634 37.02 2.97 -4.72
N CYS A 635 36.56 3.74 -3.73
CA CYS A 635 36.08 5.10 -3.94
C CYS A 635 37.15 6.06 -4.48
N ASP A 636 38.45 5.74 -4.29
CA ASP A 636 39.57 6.50 -4.86
C ASP A 636 39.53 6.50 -6.40
N GLU A 637 38.91 5.50 -7.02
CA GLU A 637 38.89 5.34 -8.47
C GLU A 637 37.98 6.34 -9.17
N ILE A 638 36.93 6.81 -8.49
CA ILE A 638 35.98 7.81 -9.02
C ILE A 638 36.04 9.14 -8.28
N GLU A 639 36.95 9.26 -7.29
CA GLU A 639 37.12 10.46 -6.46
C GLU A 639 35.82 10.91 -5.78
N VAL A 640 35.01 9.95 -5.31
CA VAL A 640 33.74 10.20 -4.63
C VAL A 640 33.61 9.30 -3.41
N ALA A 641 33.26 9.87 -2.26
CA ALA A 641 33.04 9.13 -1.02
C ALA A 641 31.63 8.52 -0.95
N LYS A 642 31.50 7.33 -0.36
CA LYS A 642 30.20 6.88 0.14
C LYS A 642 29.66 7.90 1.18
N PRO A 643 28.34 8.11 1.29
CA PRO A 643 27.26 7.39 0.62
C PRO A 643 26.72 8.07 -0.66
N ASP A 644 27.55 8.77 -1.44
CA ASP A 644 27.11 9.34 -2.72
C ASP A 644 26.62 8.25 -3.70
N MET A 645 25.52 8.50 -4.42
CA MET A 645 24.90 7.51 -5.32
C MET A 645 25.84 7.06 -6.43
N ARG A 646 26.75 7.92 -6.89
CA ARG A 646 27.71 7.60 -7.93
C ARG A 646 28.59 6.40 -7.58
N VAL A 647 28.87 6.18 -6.29
CA VAL A 647 29.62 5.00 -5.83
C VAL A 647 28.86 3.72 -6.14
N TYR A 648 27.58 3.67 -5.79
CA TYR A 648 26.76 2.47 -5.97
C TYR A 648 26.41 2.27 -7.44
N ASP A 649 26.18 3.35 -8.19
CA ASP A 649 25.98 3.30 -9.65
C ASP A 649 27.21 2.73 -10.37
N GLU A 650 28.42 3.07 -9.91
CA GLU A 650 29.67 2.54 -10.45
C GLU A 650 29.87 1.07 -10.07
N VAL A 651 29.60 0.70 -8.82
CA VAL A 651 29.60 -0.72 -8.39
C VAL A 651 28.63 -1.53 -9.24
N LEU A 652 27.41 -1.02 -9.47
CA LEU A 652 26.39 -1.63 -10.34
C LEU A 652 26.85 -1.77 -11.78
N GLN A 653 27.57 -0.79 -12.32
CA GLN A 653 28.14 -0.87 -13.67
C GLN A 653 29.19 -1.97 -13.78
N ARG A 654 30.03 -2.15 -12.75
CA ARG A 654 31.15 -3.10 -12.75
C ARG A 654 30.77 -4.54 -12.43
N VAL A 655 29.71 -4.75 -11.66
CA VAL A 655 29.12 -6.09 -11.46
C VAL A 655 28.41 -6.60 -12.74
N ASP A 656 28.44 -5.83 -13.83
CA ASP A 656 27.74 -5.97 -15.10
C ASP A 656 26.21 -5.79 -14.92
N LYS A 657 25.63 -4.80 -15.61
CA LYS A 657 24.17 -4.53 -15.61
C LYS A 657 23.34 -5.73 -16.08
N ARG A 658 23.99 -6.73 -16.68
CA ARG A 658 23.44 -8.05 -17.00
C ARG A 658 23.10 -8.91 -15.79
N ALA A 659 23.44 -8.52 -14.56
CA ALA A 659 22.73 -9.04 -13.40
C ALA A 659 21.44 -8.23 -13.26
N GLY A 660 20.29 -8.76 -13.70
CA GLY A 660 19.01 -8.12 -13.40
C GLY A 660 18.87 -7.87 -11.89
N GLN A 661 17.93 -7.04 -11.43
CA GLN A 661 17.71 -6.73 -9.99
C GLN A 661 17.50 -7.96 -9.06
N ARG A 662 17.46 -9.17 -9.62
CA ARG A 662 17.39 -10.45 -8.91
C ARG A 662 18.78 -10.89 -8.45
N GLY A 663 18.90 -11.24 -7.18
CA GLY A 663 20.16 -11.78 -6.64
C GLY A 663 21.24 -10.74 -6.35
N LEU A 664 20.91 -9.45 -6.23
CA LEU A 664 21.88 -8.40 -5.89
C LEU A 664 21.73 -7.96 -4.43
N TRP A 665 22.81 -8.16 -3.64
CA TRP A 665 22.85 -7.87 -2.21
C TRP A 665 23.99 -6.92 -1.84
N PHE A 666 23.73 -6.07 -0.85
CA PHE A 666 24.73 -5.23 -0.20
C PHE A 666 24.74 -5.53 1.30
N VAL A 667 25.91 -5.84 1.83
CA VAL A 667 26.13 -6.25 3.23
C VAL A 667 27.01 -5.21 3.91
N ALA A 668 26.55 -4.64 5.02
CA ALA A 668 27.34 -3.71 5.80
C ALA A 668 26.96 -3.76 7.28
N SER A 669 27.91 -3.41 8.15
CA SER A 669 27.62 -3.12 9.56
C SER A 669 27.18 -1.67 9.77
N HIS A 670 27.27 -0.86 8.72
CA HIS A 670 26.98 0.57 8.71
C HIS A 670 25.66 0.88 7.99
N LYS A 671 24.67 1.44 8.71
CA LYS A 671 23.34 1.70 8.13
C LYS A 671 23.31 2.85 7.13
N TRP A 672 24.19 3.82 7.30
CA TRP A 672 24.30 4.92 6.35
C TRP A 672 24.75 4.42 4.95
N ASP A 673 25.54 3.34 4.88
CA ASP A 673 25.95 2.67 3.64
C ASP A 673 24.78 1.84 3.08
N LEU A 674 24.08 1.07 3.94
CA LEU A 674 22.89 0.31 3.53
C LEU A 674 21.75 1.19 3.01
N TYR A 675 21.50 2.34 3.63
CA TYR A 675 20.46 3.27 3.20
C TYR A 675 20.67 3.70 1.74
N ALA A 676 21.91 4.04 1.40
CA ALA A 676 22.28 4.45 0.06
C ALA A 676 22.28 3.27 -0.93
N ALA A 677 22.79 2.11 -0.53
CA ALA A 677 22.71 0.90 -1.34
C ALA A 677 21.25 0.50 -1.64
N LYS A 678 20.34 0.59 -0.66
CA LYS A 678 18.91 0.29 -0.86
C LYS A 678 18.27 1.21 -1.89
N ARG A 679 18.63 2.50 -1.87
CA ARG A 679 18.17 3.48 -2.87
C ARG A 679 18.73 3.23 -4.27
N ALA A 680 19.93 2.67 -4.37
CA ALA A 680 20.54 2.25 -5.63
C ALA A 680 19.96 0.91 -6.17
N GLY A 681 19.08 0.24 -5.42
CA GLY A 681 18.38 -0.97 -5.85
C GLY A 681 18.96 -2.28 -5.32
N PHE A 682 19.87 -2.24 -4.34
CA PHE A 682 20.35 -3.43 -3.65
C PHE A 682 19.33 -3.93 -2.62
N LYS A 683 19.26 -5.26 -2.43
CA LYS A 683 18.77 -5.82 -1.16
C LYS A 683 19.84 -5.66 -0.10
N THR A 684 19.44 -5.42 1.13
CA THR A 684 20.35 -4.99 2.20
C THR A 684 20.37 -5.97 3.36
N ALA A 685 21.57 -6.33 3.81
CA ALA A 685 21.75 -7.14 5.01
C ALA A 685 22.63 -6.38 6.00
N TRP A 686 22.09 -6.15 7.19
CA TRP A 686 22.79 -5.48 8.29
C TRP A 686 23.40 -6.50 9.23
N VAL A 687 24.72 -6.40 9.44
CA VAL A 687 25.46 -7.24 10.40
C VAL A 687 25.71 -6.44 11.67
N THR A 688 25.37 -6.98 12.83
CA THR A 688 25.36 -6.23 14.09
C THR A 688 26.74 -6.05 14.75
N TYR A 689 27.83 -6.11 13.98
CA TYR A 689 29.18 -5.88 14.51
C TYR A 689 29.39 -4.45 15.00
N GLU A 690 28.75 -3.50 14.32
CA GLU A 690 28.85 -2.07 14.58
C GLU A 690 27.47 -1.46 14.80
N GLU A 691 27.46 -0.20 15.24
CA GLU A 691 26.29 0.66 15.51
C GLU A 691 25.33 0.16 16.61
N HIS A 692 25.29 -1.16 16.88
CA HIS A 692 24.59 -1.91 17.93
C HIS A 692 23.07 -1.71 18.05
N TYR A 693 22.53 -0.64 17.46
CA TYR A 693 21.13 -0.25 17.51
C TYR A 693 20.62 0.13 16.13
N ALA A 694 19.37 -0.22 15.86
CA ALA A 694 18.93 -0.31 14.49
C ALA A 694 18.55 1.02 13.81
N CYS A 695 18.28 2.08 14.58
CA CYS A 695 17.93 3.42 14.09
C CYS A 695 16.92 3.42 12.91
N HIS A 696 15.85 2.61 13.00
CA HIS A 696 14.89 2.41 11.91
C HIS A 696 14.20 3.70 11.44
N ASP A 697 13.96 4.64 12.35
CA ASP A 697 13.33 5.93 12.03
C ASP A 697 14.22 6.83 11.15
N VAL A 698 15.52 6.53 11.05
CA VAL A 698 16.49 7.32 10.28
C VAL A 698 16.85 6.63 8.97
N PHE A 699 17.17 5.34 9.00
CA PHE A 699 17.72 4.61 7.84
C PHE A 699 16.76 3.57 7.25
N GLY A 700 15.57 3.42 7.84
CA GLY A 700 14.60 2.39 7.46
C GLY A 700 14.97 0.99 7.98
N THR A 701 14.30 -0.03 7.45
CA THR A 701 14.50 -1.43 7.84
C THR A 701 15.32 -2.18 6.77
N PRO A 702 16.47 -2.79 7.14
CA PRO A 702 17.21 -3.66 6.23
C PRO A 702 16.40 -4.93 5.93
N ASP A 703 16.70 -5.59 4.83
CA ASP A 703 15.97 -6.81 4.42
C ASP A 703 16.36 -8.01 5.28
N ILE A 704 17.60 -8.03 5.79
CA ILE A 704 18.14 -9.02 6.72
C ILE A 704 18.84 -8.31 7.89
N VAL A 705 18.70 -8.87 9.09
CA VAL A 705 19.49 -8.52 10.28
C VAL A 705 20.20 -9.79 10.74
N ALA A 706 21.52 -9.74 10.87
CA ALA A 706 22.34 -10.90 11.17
C ALA A 706 23.37 -10.60 12.26
N THR A 707 23.66 -11.61 13.09
CA THR A 707 24.61 -11.45 14.21
C THR A 707 26.07 -11.47 13.76
N ASP A 708 26.35 -12.20 12.68
CA ASP A 708 27.67 -12.31 12.06
C ASP A 708 27.55 -12.54 10.54
N LEU A 709 28.69 -12.57 9.83
CA LEU A 709 28.72 -12.75 8.38
C LEU A 709 28.28 -14.15 7.93
N ALA A 710 28.39 -15.16 8.79
CA ALA A 710 27.97 -16.53 8.47
C ALA A 710 26.45 -16.67 8.57
N ASP A 711 25.85 -16.13 9.62
CA ASP A 711 24.41 -15.96 9.76
C ASP A 711 23.84 -15.12 8.60
N CYS A 712 24.48 -13.99 8.29
CA CYS A 712 24.09 -13.13 7.17
C CYS A 712 24.05 -13.90 5.84
N ALA A 713 25.11 -14.64 5.53
CA ALA A 713 25.17 -15.42 4.30
C ALA A 713 24.11 -16.53 4.24
N ARG A 714 23.88 -17.24 5.34
CA ARG A 714 22.81 -18.26 5.42
C ARG A 714 21.44 -17.63 5.19
N GLN A 715 21.15 -16.50 5.82
CA GLN A 715 19.88 -15.80 5.64
C GLN A 715 19.70 -15.28 4.20
N ILE A 716 20.76 -14.78 3.57
CA ILE A 716 20.75 -14.38 2.15
C ILE A 716 20.43 -15.60 1.27
N LEU A 717 21.11 -16.72 1.47
CA LEU A 717 20.89 -17.94 0.68
C LEU A 717 19.49 -18.52 0.90
N VAL A 718 18.95 -18.49 2.12
CA VAL A 718 17.57 -18.87 2.43
C VAL A 718 16.58 -17.93 1.73
N SER A 719 16.83 -16.63 1.76
CA SER A 719 16.00 -15.64 1.06
C SER A 719 16.03 -15.86 -0.47
N GLU A 720 17.21 -16.10 -1.04
CA GLU A 720 17.37 -16.41 -2.46
C GLU A 720 16.70 -17.71 -2.84
N ARG A 721 16.88 -18.78 -2.05
CA ARG A 721 16.21 -20.06 -2.26
C ARG A 721 14.70 -19.89 -2.22
N ARG A 722 14.16 -19.22 -1.19
CA ARG A 722 12.71 -18.99 -1.09
C ARG A 722 12.20 -18.18 -2.28
N GLN A 723 12.91 -17.13 -2.67
CA GLN A 723 12.53 -16.31 -3.83
C GLN A 723 12.61 -17.11 -5.13
N ARG A 724 13.64 -17.93 -5.31
CA ARG A 724 13.86 -18.75 -6.50
C ARG A 724 12.96 -19.97 -6.56
N ASP A 725 12.58 -20.57 -5.45
CA ASP A 725 11.54 -21.60 -5.37
C ASP A 725 10.18 -20.99 -5.73
N LEU A 726 9.90 -19.76 -5.27
CA LEU A 726 8.74 -18.98 -5.68
C LEU A 726 8.77 -18.62 -7.18
N ASP A 727 9.96 -18.40 -7.76
CA ASP A 727 10.16 -18.11 -9.19
C ASP A 727 10.22 -19.36 -10.09
N ALA A 728 10.73 -20.50 -9.58
CA ALA A 728 10.89 -21.78 -10.30
C ALA A 728 9.56 -22.53 -10.43
N VAL A 729 8.61 -22.23 -9.53
CA VAL A 729 7.20 -22.24 -9.89
C VAL A 729 7.05 -21.18 -10.98
N ALA A 730 7.27 -21.58 -12.24
CA ALA A 730 7.41 -20.73 -13.43
C ALA A 730 6.74 -19.36 -13.24
N PRO A 731 7.41 -18.22 -13.47
CA PRO A 731 6.81 -16.91 -13.26
C PRO A 731 5.63 -16.81 -14.21
N ARG A 732 4.46 -17.17 -13.68
CA ARG A 732 3.19 -16.97 -14.36
C ARG A 732 3.01 -15.48 -14.28
N PRO A 733 2.64 -14.83 -15.41
CA PRO A 733 2.66 -13.40 -15.51
C PRO A 733 2.03 -12.82 -14.24
N ALA A 734 2.79 -12.01 -13.51
CA ALA A 734 2.19 -11.10 -12.55
C ALA A 734 1.02 -10.47 -13.30
N TRP A 735 -0.17 -10.46 -12.69
CA TRP A 735 -1.36 -9.93 -13.34
C TRP A 735 -1.00 -8.58 -13.95
N ARG A 736 -0.93 -8.53 -15.28
CA ARG A 736 -0.59 -7.31 -15.99
C ARG A 736 -1.88 -6.51 -16.00
N TYR A 737 -1.98 -5.59 -15.05
CA TYR A 737 -2.94 -4.51 -15.16
C TYR A 737 -2.77 -3.90 -16.55
N VAL A 738 -3.88 -3.82 -17.26
CA VAL A 738 -3.95 -3.36 -18.63
C VAL A 738 -3.21 -2.02 -18.76
N ASP A 739 -2.33 -1.91 -19.76
CA ASP A 739 -1.52 -0.72 -19.99
C ASP A 739 -2.41 0.51 -20.25
N GLU A 740 -2.08 1.66 -19.64
CA GLU A 740 -2.81 2.92 -19.85
C GLU A 740 -2.88 3.29 -21.34
N GLU A 741 -1.83 2.95 -22.11
CA GLU A 741 -1.72 3.24 -23.54
C GLU A 741 -2.62 2.34 -24.41
N ALA A 742 -2.89 1.09 -24.00
CA ALA A 742 -3.70 0.14 -24.78
C ALA A 742 -5.20 0.49 -24.77
N TYR A 743 -5.64 1.33 -23.82
CA TYR A 743 -7.04 1.70 -23.60
C TYR A 743 -7.35 3.17 -23.91
N GLY A 744 -6.49 3.80 -24.72
CA GLY A 744 -6.70 5.13 -25.26
C GLY A 744 -8.12 5.35 -25.79
N ALA A 745 -8.76 6.40 -25.27
CA ALA A 745 -10.02 7.01 -25.75
C ALA A 745 -11.37 6.31 -25.47
N LYS A 746 -11.49 5.38 -24.51
CA LYS A 746 -12.82 4.95 -23.98
C LYS A 746 -13.09 5.56 -22.58
N PRO A 747 -14.35 5.92 -22.25
CA PRO A 747 -14.65 6.63 -21.01
C PRO A 747 -14.44 5.72 -19.78
N TYR A 748 -13.38 6.00 -19.01
CA TYR A 748 -12.99 5.40 -17.72
C TYR A 748 -14.13 5.20 -16.70
N ALA A 749 -15.27 5.87 -16.88
CA ALA A 749 -16.39 5.88 -15.95
C ALA A 749 -17.24 4.60 -15.89
N SER A 750 -17.09 3.63 -16.80
CA SER A 750 -18.00 2.48 -16.88
C SER A 750 -17.78 1.42 -15.79
N GLN A 751 -16.52 1.05 -15.49
CA GLN A 751 -16.21 -0.01 -14.52
C GLN A 751 -16.07 0.47 -13.08
N HIS A 752 -15.71 1.73 -12.82
CA HIS A 752 -15.82 2.33 -11.49
C HIS A 752 -17.31 2.42 -11.03
N THR A 753 -18.29 2.23 -11.94
CA THR A 753 -19.70 2.06 -11.58
C THR A 753 -20.14 0.60 -11.39
N ALA A 754 -19.22 -0.37 -11.45
CA ALA A 754 -19.52 -1.80 -11.36
C ALA A 754 -20.22 -2.20 -10.05
N PHE A 755 -19.92 -1.51 -8.96
CA PHE A 755 -20.51 -1.76 -7.66
C PHE A 755 -21.88 -1.10 -7.45
N SER A 756 -22.37 -0.37 -8.46
CA SER A 756 -23.64 0.38 -8.42
C SER A 756 -24.71 -0.22 -9.33
N ASP A 757 -25.89 0.39 -9.34
CA ASP A 757 -26.99 0.03 -10.23
C ASP A 757 -26.84 0.58 -11.66
N PHE A 758 -25.92 1.51 -11.91
CA PHE A 758 -25.77 2.17 -13.22
C PHE A 758 -25.55 1.21 -14.41
N PRO A 759 -24.80 0.09 -14.29
CA PRO A 759 -24.65 -0.90 -15.37
C PRO A 759 -25.97 -1.51 -15.85
N PHE A 760 -27.02 -1.55 -15.00
CA PHE A 760 -28.33 -2.11 -15.37
C PHE A 760 -29.29 -1.06 -15.94
N LEU A 761 -29.01 0.21 -15.66
CA LEU A 761 -29.93 1.33 -15.88
C LEU A 761 -29.53 2.22 -17.06
N LEU A 762 -28.25 2.28 -17.42
CA LEU A 762 -27.74 3.14 -18.48
C LEU A 762 -27.32 2.31 -19.72
N PRO A 763 -27.75 2.71 -20.93
CA PRO A 763 -27.36 2.02 -22.16
C PRO A 763 -25.84 2.14 -22.41
N GLY A 764 -25.22 1.07 -22.91
CA GLY A 764 -23.80 1.05 -23.28
C GLY A 764 -22.81 0.89 -22.12
N ARG A 765 -23.27 0.68 -20.88
CA ARG A 765 -22.41 0.38 -19.72
C ARG A 765 -22.38 -1.12 -19.43
N SER A 766 -21.65 -1.87 -20.25
CA SER A 766 -21.30 -3.26 -19.95
C SER A 766 -19.94 -3.33 -19.25
N PHE A 767 -19.72 -4.40 -18.48
CA PHE A 767 -18.36 -4.83 -18.13
C PHE A 767 -17.60 -5.11 -19.44
N ASP A 768 -16.32 -4.78 -19.49
CA ASP A 768 -15.50 -5.10 -20.65
C ASP A 768 -15.18 -6.60 -20.61
N GLY A 769 -15.38 -7.30 -21.73
CA GLY A 769 -15.13 -8.73 -21.83
C GLY A 769 -16.16 -9.63 -21.13
N THR A 770 -16.88 -10.43 -21.91
CA THR A 770 -17.23 -11.83 -21.59
C THR A 770 -18.15 -12.20 -20.41
N VAL A 771 -18.30 -11.39 -19.35
CA VAL A 771 -19.13 -11.67 -18.14
C VAL A 771 -20.21 -10.60 -18.01
N SER A 772 -21.45 -11.01 -17.68
CA SER A 772 -22.55 -10.07 -17.54
C SER A 772 -22.48 -9.28 -16.23
N ALA A 773 -22.97 -8.03 -16.23
CA ALA A 773 -23.04 -7.20 -15.01
C ALA A 773 -23.83 -7.90 -13.87
N LEU A 774 -24.78 -8.76 -14.22
CA LEU A 774 -25.55 -9.56 -13.26
C LEU A 774 -24.67 -10.59 -12.54
N GLU A 775 -23.83 -11.31 -13.28
CA GLU A 775 -22.90 -12.31 -12.72
C GLU A 775 -21.83 -11.66 -11.84
N THR A 776 -21.29 -10.52 -12.25
CA THR A 776 -20.34 -9.75 -11.43
C THR A 776 -20.97 -9.33 -10.10
N MET A 777 -22.19 -8.80 -10.14
CA MET A 777 -22.93 -8.39 -8.95
C MET A 777 -23.26 -9.56 -8.02
N HIS A 778 -23.59 -10.69 -8.62
CA HIS A 778 -23.81 -11.97 -7.95
C HIS A 778 -22.59 -12.45 -7.15
N VAL A 779 -21.40 -12.40 -7.76
CA VAL A 779 -20.14 -12.76 -7.10
C VAL A 779 -19.81 -11.77 -6.00
N LEU A 780 -19.99 -10.47 -6.27
CA LEU A 780 -19.78 -9.42 -5.28
C LEU A 780 -20.63 -9.65 -4.01
N VAL A 781 -21.93 -9.94 -4.17
CA VAL A 781 -22.84 -10.23 -3.06
C VAL A 781 -22.34 -11.43 -2.25
N ASP A 782 -21.91 -12.49 -2.92
CA ASP A 782 -21.43 -13.71 -2.25
C ASP A 782 -20.13 -13.45 -1.48
N LEU A 783 -19.19 -12.70 -2.06
CA LEU A 783 -17.94 -12.30 -1.43
C LEU A 783 -18.18 -11.42 -0.20
N CYS A 784 -18.98 -10.37 -0.35
CA CYS A 784 -19.38 -9.48 0.75
C CYS A 784 -20.04 -10.29 1.88
N HIS A 785 -21.01 -11.15 1.55
CA HIS A 785 -21.71 -11.98 2.54
C HIS A 785 -20.77 -12.92 3.30
N ALA A 786 -19.87 -13.62 2.60
CA ALA A 786 -18.88 -14.50 3.20
C ALA A 786 -17.95 -13.73 4.16
N THR A 787 -17.58 -12.51 3.78
CA THR A 787 -16.76 -11.60 4.58
C THR A 787 -17.47 -11.19 5.87
N PHE A 788 -18.74 -10.80 5.77
CA PHE A 788 -19.54 -10.39 6.93
C PHE A 788 -19.78 -11.52 7.94
N ARG A 789 -19.72 -12.79 7.50
CA ARG A 789 -19.74 -13.97 8.39
C ARG A 789 -18.39 -14.31 9.03
N GLY A 790 -17.35 -13.49 8.83
CA GLY A 790 -16.06 -13.66 9.48
C GLY A 790 -15.16 -14.73 8.86
N ARG A 791 -15.39 -15.12 7.60
CA ARG A 791 -14.47 -16.03 6.90
C ARG A 791 -13.15 -15.30 6.62
N ALA A 792 -12.05 -15.85 7.13
CA ALA A 792 -10.70 -15.31 6.89
C ALA A 792 -10.32 -15.31 5.41
N GLN A 793 -10.82 -16.29 4.65
CA GLN A 793 -10.67 -16.39 3.20
C GLN A 793 -12.07 -16.57 2.60
N PRO A 794 -12.83 -15.50 2.37
CA PRO A 794 -14.26 -15.58 2.00
C PRO A 794 -14.50 -16.34 0.68
N TRP A 795 -13.47 -16.43 -0.16
CA TRP A 795 -13.45 -17.20 -1.40
C TRP A 795 -13.34 -18.73 -1.19
N THR A 796 -12.77 -19.20 -0.07
CA THR A 796 -12.71 -20.64 0.25
C THR A 796 -14.11 -21.17 0.59
N GLY A 797 -14.64 -22.09 -0.21
CA GLY A 797 -16.01 -22.62 -0.09
C GLY A 797 -17.06 -21.91 -0.94
N LEU A 798 -16.73 -20.76 -1.52
CA LEU A 798 -17.51 -20.18 -2.60
C LEU A 798 -17.44 -21.13 -3.84
N GLU A 799 -16.32 -21.86 -3.99
CA GLU A 799 -16.10 -22.93 -4.99
C GLU A 799 -17.03 -24.15 -4.80
N SER A 800 -17.43 -24.48 -3.56
CA SER A 800 -18.20 -25.70 -3.25
C SER A 800 -19.73 -25.52 -3.27
N GLU A 801 -20.27 -24.32 -3.01
CA GLU A 801 -21.70 -24.00 -3.21
C GLU A 801 -22.13 -24.09 -4.69
N TYR A 802 -21.15 -24.20 -5.60
CA TYR A 802 -21.33 -24.30 -7.05
C TYR A 802 -20.70 -25.57 -7.66
N GLY A 803 -20.42 -26.59 -6.83
CA GLY A 803 -20.00 -27.92 -7.28
C GLY A 803 -21.11 -28.69 -8.03
N PRO A 804 -20.77 -29.74 -8.79
CA PRO A 804 -21.73 -30.45 -9.63
C PRO A 804 -22.80 -31.12 -8.75
N GLY A 805 -24.04 -30.64 -8.87
CA GLY A 805 -25.22 -31.30 -8.31
C GLY A 805 -25.41 -32.70 -8.92
N ASP A 806 -25.86 -33.61 -8.08
CA ASP A 806 -25.97 -35.05 -8.31
C ASP A 806 -26.98 -35.44 -9.42
N ALA A 807 -26.87 -36.70 -9.84
CA ALA A 807 -27.12 -37.27 -11.16
C ALA A 807 -28.58 -37.45 -11.64
N SER A 808 -29.47 -36.45 -11.53
CA SER A 808 -30.83 -36.57 -12.09
C SER A 808 -31.26 -35.38 -12.96
N GLY A 809 -30.83 -35.43 -14.23
CA GLY A 809 -31.68 -35.12 -15.38
C GLY A 809 -32.24 -33.71 -15.55
N THR A 810 -31.70 -33.02 -16.57
CA THR A 810 -32.34 -32.00 -17.43
C THR A 810 -32.30 -30.53 -16.96
N GLY A 811 -31.15 -29.89 -17.23
CA GLY A 811 -31.00 -28.43 -17.21
C GLY A 811 -29.65 -27.95 -16.68
N THR A 812 -28.55 -28.25 -17.39
CA THR A 812 -27.19 -27.93 -16.95
C THR A 812 -26.79 -26.48 -17.24
N GLU A 813 -26.89 -25.59 -16.25
CA GLU A 813 -25.97 -24.43 -16.14
C GLU A 813 -24.70 -24.88 -15.40
N LYS A 814 -23.66 -25.30 -16.13
CA LYS A 814 -22.30 -25.41 -15.57
C LYS A 814 -21.81 -24.00 -15.22
N ARG A 815 -21.23 -23.76 -14.03
CA ARG A 815 -20.82 -22.40 -13.62
C ARG A 815 -19.33 -22.11 -13.65
N GLU A 816 -19.07 -20.80 -13.79
CA GLU A 816 -18.12 -20.13 -14.69
C GLU A 816 -17.32 -19.05 -13.93
N TRP A 817 -16.56 -19.43 -12.90
CA TRP A 817 -15.59 -18.53 -12.25
C TRP A 817 -14.64 -19.35 -11.36
N SER A 818 -13.44 -18.83 -11.11
CA SER A 818 -12.40 -19.49 -10.31
C SER A 818 -11.74 -18.46 -9.39
N VAL A 819 -11.22 -18.90 -8.24
CA VAL A 819 -10.42 -18.04 -7.36
C VAL A 819 -8.95 -18.26 -7.67
N TRP A 820 -8.24 -17.20 -8.03
CA TRP A 820 -6.79 -17.23 -8.13
C TRP A 820 -6.19 -16.51 -6.92
N LYS A 821 -5.19 -17.13 -6.27
CA LYS A 821 -4.43 -16.54 -5.17
C LYS A 821 -3.02 -16.22 -5.66
N GLU A 822 -2.58 -14.98 -5.48
CA GLU A 822 -1.23 -14.55 -5.80
C GLU A 822 -0.20 -15.41 -5.03
N GLY A 823 0.80 -15.94 -5.74
CA GLY A 823 1.79 -16.88 -5.19
C GLY A 823 1.36 -18.35 -5.13
N ARG A 824 0.15 -18.73 -5.62
CA ARG A 824 -0.27 -20.14 -5.76
C ARG A 824 -0.57 -20.52 -7.22
N PRO A 825 -0.47 -21.82 -7.58
CA PRO A 825 -0.88 -22.29 -8.89
C PRO A 825 -2.33 -21.91 -9.18
N ALA A 826 -2.63 -21.51 -10.41
CA ALA A 826 -4.03 -21.43 -10.85
C ALA A 826 -4.71 -22.80 -10.67
N PRO A 827 -5.99 -22.84 -10.25
CA PRO A 827 -6.72 -24.10 -10.07
C PRO A 827 -6.55 -24.98 -11.32
N SER A 828 -6.39 -26.30 -11.17
CA SER A 828 -6.14 -27.24 -12.28
C SER A 828 -7.25 -27.27 -13.35
N HIS A 829 -8.42 -26.70 -13.07
CA HIS A 829 -9.50 -26.49 -14.05
C HIS A 829 -9.30 -25.23 -14.93
N ALA A 830 -8.33 -24.37 -14.63
CA ALA A 830 -8.00 -23.14 -15.37
C ALA A 830 -7.15 -23.39 -16.63
N THR A 831 -6.69 -24.62 -16.87
CA THR A 831 -5.91 -25.04 -18.05
C THR A 831 -6.76 -25.61 -19.18
N GLY A 832 -8.09 -25.68 -19.01
CA GLY A 832 -8.99 -25.98 -20.13
C GLY A 832 -9.06 -24.78 -21.09
N ALA A 833 -9.14 -25.06 -22.40
CA ALA A 833 -9.50 -24.05 -23.39
C ALA A 833 -10.74 -23.26 -22.92
N PRO A 834 -10.85 -21.94 -23.19
CA PRO A 834 -12.01 -21.16 -22.80
C PRO A 834 -13.28 -21.90 -23.21
N VAL A 835 -14.20 -22.11 -22.26
CA VAL A 835 -15.46 -22.83 -22.52
C VAL A 835 -16.26 -22.00 -23.52
N GLN A 836 -16.16 -22.39 -24.79
CA GLN A 836 -16.75 -21.71 -25.93
C GLN A 836 -18.24 -22.07 -25.99
N HIS A 837 -19.12 -21.07 -25.91
CA HIS A 837 -20.55 -21.26 -26.15
C HIS A 837 -21.02 -20.24 -27.21
N GLY A 838 -20.88 -20.61 -28.48
CA GLY A 838 -21.08 -19.71 -29.62
C GLY A 838 -19.95 -18.69 -29.79
N GLU A 839 -20.28 -17.48 -30.27
CA GLU A 839 -19.30 -16.43 -30.64
C GLU A 839 -18.68 -15.65 -29.46
N LYS A 840 -18.98 -15.99 -28.19
CA LYS A 840 -18.52 -15.24 -27.01
C LYS A 840 -17.64 -16.11 -26.09
N LYS A 841 -16.41 -15.67 -25.83
CA LYS A 841 -15.49 -16.21 -24.78
C LYS A 841 -15.89 -15.63 -23.40
N ARG A 842 -15.47 -16.25 -22.27
CA ARG A 842 -15.99 -16.07 -20.87
C ARG A 842 -14.85 -15.72 -19.87
N GLY A 843 -15.08 -14.87 -18.86
CA GLY A 843 -14.04 -14.26 -17.98
C GLY A 843 -13.92 -14.83 -16.55
N ARG A 844 -12.82 -14.54 -15.83
CA ARG A 844 -12.48 -15.11 -14.50
C ARG A 844 -12.17 -14.05 -13.45
N ILE A 845 -12.58 -14.29 -12.20
CA ILE A 845 -12.33 -13.45 -11.01
C ILE A 845 -10.94 -13.69 -10.42
N VAL A 846 -10.21 -12.64 -10.05
CA VAL A 846 -8.80 -12.74 -9.59
C VAL A 846 -8.63 -12.12 -8.21
N VAL A 847 -8.61 -12.96 -7.17
CA VAL A 847 -8.46 -12.52 -5.79
C VAL A 847 -6.98 -12.29 -5.47
N HIS A 848 -6.51 -11.05 -5.56
CA HIS A 848 -5.28 -10.68 -4.86
C HIS A 848 -5.48 -10.97 -3.37
N SER A 849 -4.44 -11.49 -2.71
CA SER A 849 -4.41 -11.55 -1.25
C SER A 849 -3.00 -11.20 -0.85
N LEU A 850 -2.83 -10.04 -0.21
CA LEU A 850 -1.58 -9.72 0.45
C LEU A 850 -1.41 -10.74 1.59
N GLU A 851 -0.45 -11.65 1.48
CA GLU A 851 0.06 -12.46 2.60
C GLU A 851 1.09 -11.71 3.42
#